data_AF-A0A1Q3E783-F1
#
_entry.id   AF-A0A1Q3E783-F1
#
_cell.length_a   1.000
_cell.length_b   1.000
_cell.length_c   1.000
_cell.angle_alpha   90.00
_cell.angle_beta   90.00
_cell.angle_gamma   90.00
#
_symmetry.space_group_name_H-M   'P 1'
#
loop_
_entity.id
_entity.type
_entity.pdbx_description
1 polymer ?
#
loop_
_entity_poly.entity_id
_entity_poly.type
_entity_poly.pdbx_seq_one_letter_code
_entity_poly.pdbx_strand_id
1 'polypeptide(L)'
;MPPTPTDLKAKILIESEARVKGDFEVKTELHLGYEHHRGGGVFGMEGAPVPISPPIGCFVDEDQDLGCWGPWKDLADVPDDFGIGHLDRRLEKFDFDDDCDLEPHIITGSCGFHQDSTQLDASETSLFSFLKRKERRVKILRNGTIVFEEAWTIPELTTDTGTLRANLLDIHNQRLTQMDQNGIDFMVLSCASPCIQGISNPTVANAMAINVNNQLAAQISNNTLRFGAFAALSMHNASEAAAELKRTVEELGFLGGLVNDYQQSGENNDTLIYYDQPDFDIFWQMVTELDVPVYFHPRTNVEPISTLLYGHAPWLLGPGQEFAVTLSNHILGLCTNGVFDRFPDLKIIVGHLGERIPSDLVRIDTQLLRQVPLGMPMLRNVSTYFHTNLYETTSGNFATTLLQFHIQEIGLDRILFSIDYPFVDIPSGATWVNGLDEVAFIAVVFSTLLFINQHVEARTIHWHDTGNGSIALEEAWLVPELGVSLAAPPLGQTSAELNANLLDIHNQRLAHMVATQVDFMVLSCASPCIQGISDPSTAESTAVRINNELAAQISDPSAGNSTGRFGAFAALSMHNATAAAAELRRTVEELGFLGALVNDYQQSGTNNDTLLFYDQPEYDIFWSTVIELDVPVYFHPRTNVAPISTLLYTQAPWLRGAGQEFAVTLSNHILGLCTNGVFDRFPSLKIIVGHMGERIPSDLDRIDKEIARQKVLGMPMLRNVSSYFETNIWTTSSERIMYSIDYPFETMEDGKVFLDELEDELTEEELRKFTRETAIALLKLDG
;
A
#
# COMPACT_ATOMS: atom_id res chain seq x y z
N MET A 1 -65.64 21.52 -3.74
CA MET A 1 -66.32 20.24 -4.03
C MET A 1 -67.07 20.35 -5.35
N PRO A 2 -67.29 19.26 -6.08
CA PRO A 2 -66.39 18.14 -6.41
C PRO A 2 -66.43 17.90 -7.96
N PRO A 3 -65.90 16.80 -8.57
CA PRO A 3 -65.25 15.63 -7.97
C PRO A 3 -63.89 15.17 -8.56
N THR A 4 -63.15 14.47 -7.69
CA THR A 4 -62.05 13.52 -7.96
C THR A 4 -62.58 12.19 -8.53
N PRO A 5 -61.75 11.43 -9.27
CA PRO A 5 -61.05 10.24 -8.71
C PRO A 5 -59.61 10.07 -9.26
N THR A 6 -58.69 9.24 -8.76
CA THR A 6 -58.53 8.39 -7.54
C THR A 6 -57.02 8.11 -7.31
N ASP A 7 -56.65 7.48 -6.19
CA ASP A 7 -55.27 7.14 -5.82
C ASP A 7 -54.54 6.14 -6.75
N LEU A 8 -53.21 6.28 -6.85
CA LEU A 8 -52.27 5.26 -6.34
C LEU A 8 -50.84 5.85 -6.20
N LYS A 9 -50.26 5.69 -5.01
CA LYS A 9 -48.90 6.15 -4.67
C LYS A 9 -47.87 5.05 -4.96
N ALA A 10 -46.72 5.42 -5.52
CA ALA A 10 -45.54 4.55 -5.48
C ALA A 10 -44.86 4.68 -4.11
N LYS A 11 -44.57 3.55 -3.46
CA LYS A 11 -43.62 3.49 -2.33
C LYS A 11 -42.20 3.37 -2.91
N ILE A 12 -41.26 4.13 -2.35
CA ILE A 12 -39.85 3.75 -2.39
C ILE A 12 -39.61 2.86 -1.18
N LEU A 13 -39.12 1.64 -1.42
CA LEU A 13 -38.61 0.73 -0.41
C LEU A 13 -37.10 0.69 -0.58
N ILE A 14 -36.38 1.04 0.48
CA ILE A 14 -34.97 0.70 0.64
C ILE A 14 -34.98 -0.51 1.57
N GLU A 15 -34.66 -1.68 1.05
CA GLU A 15 -34.42 -2.89 1.84
C GLU A 15 -33.04 -3.45 1.51
N SER A 16 -32.29 -3.76 2.56
CA SER A 16 -31.04 -4.49 2.54
C SER A 16 -31.30 -5.99 2.71
N GLU A 17 -30.27 -6.80 2.42
CA GLU A 17 -30.13 -8.23 2.78
C GLU A 17 -30.86 -9.30 1.92
N ALA A 18 -30.07 -9.81 0.95
CA ALA A 18 -29.63 -11.22 0.86
C ALA A 18 -30.57 -12.38 0.43
N ARG A 19 -30.01 -13.17 -0.53
CA ARG A 19 -30.27 -14.59 -0.90
C ARG A 19 -31.59 -14.96 -1.59
N VAL A 20 -31.49 -15.40 -2.87
CA VAL A 20 -31.56 -16.83 -3.31
C VAL A 20 -31.33 -16.94 -4.84
N LYS A 21 -30.75 -18.08 -5.29
CA LYS A 21 -30.39 -18.44 -6.67
C LYS A 21 -31.53 -18.37 -7.72
N GLY A 22 -31.20 -17.98 -8.95
CA GLY A 22 -32.00 -18.28 -10.15
C GLY A 22 -31.43 -17.63 -11.44
N ASP A 23 -31.09 -18.43 -12.45
CA ASP A 23 -30.53 -17.96 -13.73
C ASP A 23 -31.59 -17.31 -14.65
N PHE A 24 -31.35 -16.08 -15.12
CA PHE A 24 -32.11 -15.50 -16.26
C PHE A 24 -31.28 -14.52 -17.11
N GLU A 25 -31.16 -14.79 -18.41
CA GLU A 25 -30.79 -13.78 -19.42
C GLU A 25 -31.87 -12.69 -19.50
N VAL A 26 -31.49 -11.43 -19.70
CA VAL A 26 -32.38 -10.38 -20.21
C VAL A 26 -31.73 -9.72 -21.43
N LYS A 27 -32.43 -9.77 -22.57
CA LYS A 27 -32.00 -9.19 -23.85
C LYS A 27 -32.73 -7.89 -24.17
N THR A 28 -31.98 -7.01 -24.84
CA THR A 28 -32.39 -5.99 -25.83
C THR A 28 -33.22 -4.77 -25.41
N GLU A 29 -32.55 -3.63 -25.60
CA GLU A 29 -33.00 -2.41 -26.31
C GLU A 29 -34.01 -1.45 -25.67
N LEU A 30 -33.55 -0.19 -25.55
CA LEU A 30 -34.37 1.00 -25.37
C LEU A 30 -33.86 2.09 -26.32
N HIS A 31 -34.67 2.45 -27.33
CA HIS A 31 -34.35 3.53 -28.26
C HIS A 31 -34.49 4.91 -27.58
N LEU A 32 -33.48 5.77 -27.76
CA LEU A 32 -33.52 7.17 -27.37
C LEU A 32 -33.86 8.06 -28.59
N GLY A 33 -34.94 8.84 -28.47
CA GLY A 33 -35.28 9.90 -29.41
C GLY A 33 -34.90 11.27 -28.84
N TYR A 34 -33.92 11.93 -29.46
CA TYR A 34 -33.54 13.31 -29.16
C TYR A 34 -34.44 14.30 -29.91
N GLU A 35 -34.90 15.36 -29.25
CA GLU A 35 -35.28 16.61 -29.91
C GLU A 35 -34.57 17.81 -29.26
N HIS A 36 -34.22 18.78 -30.09
CA HIS A 36 -33.24 19.82 -29.77
C HIS A 36 -33.80 21.19 -30.17
N HIS A 37 -34.00 22.10 -29.21
CA HIS A 37 -34.36 23.48 -29.51
C HIS A 37 -33.38 24.49 -28.89
N ARG A 38 -32.78 25.30 -29.76
CA ARG A 38 -31.92 26.44 -29.41
C ARG A 38 -32.76 27.69 -29.13
N GLY A 39 -32.33 28.52 -28.17
CA GLY A 39 -32.81 29.88 -27.99
C GLY A 39 -31.95 30.62 -26.96
N GLY A 40 -31.15 31.60 -27.38
CA GLY A 40 -30.23 32.33 -26.51
C GLY A 40 -30.75 33.69 -26.05
N GLY A 41 -30.11 34.26 -25.02
CA GLY A 41 -30.34 35.64 -24.56
C GLY A 41 -29.40 36.00 -23.41
N VAL A 42 -28.66 37.12 -23.55
CA VAL A 42 -27.68 37.64 -22.57
C VAL A 42 -28.21 38.94 -21.97
N PHE A 43 -28.10 39.12 -20.66
CA PHE A 43 -28.13 40.44 -19.99
C PHE A 43 -27.35 40.42 -18.65
N GLY A 44 -26.41 41.36 -18.49
CA GLY A 44 -25.97 41.89 -17.17
C GLY A 44 -26.86 43.10 -16.77
N MET A 45 -26.73 43.74 -15.60
CA MET A 45 -25.57 43.96 -14.72
C MET A 45 -25.97 44.16 -13.23
N GLU A 46 -25.03 43.84 -12.34
CA GLU A 46 -24.63 44.50 -11.07
C GLU A 46 -25.67 45.08 -10.05
N GLY A 47 -25.43 44.77 -8.75
CA GLY A 47 -25.34 45.85 -7.75
C GLY A 47 -26.02 45.73 -6.37
N ALA A 48 -25.61 44.79 -5.48
CA ALA A 48 -25.43 44.98 -4.01
C ALA A 48 -25.21 43.64 -3.25
N PRO A 49 -24.50 43.62 -2.08
CA PRO A 49 -24.06 42.37 -1.41
C PRO A 49 -24.78 42.03 -0.07
N VAL A 50 -25.01 40.75 0.23
CA VAL A 50 -24.98 40.13 1.60
C VAL A 50 -24.83 38.57 1.49
N PRO A 51 -24.69 37.73 2.56
CA PRO A 51 -23.52 36.83 2.68
C PRO A 51 -23.82 35.32 2.77
N ILE A 52 -22.74 34.54 2.95
CA ILE A 52 -22.63 33.09 3.23
C ILE A 52 -21.99 32.98 4.64
N SER A 53 -22.28 32.09 5.59
CA SER A 53 -23.21 30.94 5.82
C SER A 53 -23.41 30.80 7.36
N PRO A 54 -23.87 29.68 8.01
CA PRO A 54 -24.61 28.47 7.60
C PRO A 54 -25.96 28.46 8.41
N PRO A 55 -26.43 27.47 9.23
CA PRO A 55 -26.24 26.00 9.33
C PRO A 55 -27.52 25.14 9.57
N ILE A 56 -27.33 23.80 9.66
CA ILE A 56 -28.06 22.76 10.45
C ILE A 56 -29.61 22.81 10.56
N GLY A 57 -30.26 21.67 10.26
CA GLY A 57 -31.46 21.22 10.99
C GLY A 57 -32.68 20.85 10.14
N CYS A 58 -33.32 19.71 10.48
CA CYS A 58 -34.59 19.26 9.91
C CYS A 58 -35.77 20.15 10.37
N PHE A 59 -36.84 20.24 9.57
CA PHE A 59 -38.19 20.54 10.07
C PHE A 59 -39.29 19.73 9.38
N VAL A 60 -40.41 19.63 10.10
CA VAL A 60 -41.61 18.82 9.85
C VAL A 60 -42.76 19.74 9.41
N ASP A 61 -43.74 19.20 8.69
CA ASP A 61 -45.03 19.83 8.34
C ASP A 61 -46.12 18.75 8.55
N GLU A 62 -47.30 18.96 9.16
CA GLU A 62 -48.02 20.18 9.56
C GLU A 62 -48.56 20.08 11.03
N ASP A 63 -49.20 21.16 11.52
CA ASP A 63 -49.40 21.54 12.94
C ASP A 63 -50.52 20.89 13.81
N GLN A 64 -50.33 21.09 15.13
CA GLN A 64 -51.28 21.23 16.29
C GLN A 64 -51.24 20.10 17.34
N ASP A 65 -51.10 20.36 18.66
CA ASP A 65 -51.09 21.62 19.43
C ASP A 65 -50.06 21.60 20.60
N LEU A 66 -49.79 22.77 21.19
CA LEU A 66 -48.69 23.12 22.09
C LEU A 66 -48.89 22.66 23.55
N GLY A 67 -47.85 22.11 24.19
CA GLY A 67 -47.94 21.66 25.59
C GLY A 67 -46.60 21.43 26.33
N CYS A 68 -45.97 22.52 26.78
CA CYS A 68 -45.06 22.66 27.93
C CYS A 68 -44.26 21.44 28.45
N TRP A 69 -42.91 21.55 28.41
CA TRP A 69 -41.99 20.64 29.10
C TRP A 69 -42.19 20.63 30.64
N GLY A 70 -42.15 19.43 31.22
CA GLY A 70 -42.02 19.17 32.66
C GLY A 70 -40.89 18.16 32.94
N PRO A 71 -40.30 18.15 34.15
CA PRO A 71 -39.12 17.34 34.46
C PRO A 71 -39.45 15.84 34.63
N TRP A 72 -38.41 15.02 34.47
CA TRP A 72 -38.40 13.57 34.65
C TRP A 72 -39.11 13.11 35.94
N LYS A 73 -39.84 11.98 35.85
CA LYS A 73 -40.42 11.26 36.98
C LYS A 73 -40.26 9.75 36.84
N ASP A 74 -40.27 9.07 37.99
CA ASP A 74 -40.07 7.63 38.16
C ASP A 74 -41.01 6.74 37.33
N LEU A 75 -40.49 5.57 36.99
CA LEU A 75 -41.17 4.45 36.29
C LEU A 75 -42.27 3.74 37.13
N ALA A 76 -42.72 4.35 38.23
CA ALA A 76 -43.54 3.69 39.26
C ALA A 76 -45.07 3.77 39.02
N ASP A 77 -45.53 4.58 38.06
CA ASP A 77 -46.96 4.89 37.85
C ASP A 77 -47.48 4.53 36.42
N VAL A 78 -46.97 3.45 35.81
CA VAL A 78 -47.53 2.91 34.55
C VAL A 78 -48.58 1.84 34.86
N PRO A 79 -49.85 1.99 34.43
CA PRO A 79 -50.90 0.97 34.65
C PRO A 79 -50.68 -0.33 33.86
N ASP A 80 -51.06 -1.47 34.45
CA ASP A 80 -50.79 -2.84 33.97
C ASP A 80 -51.51 -3.24 32.66
N ASP A 81 -52.40 -2.39 32.13
CA ASP A 81 -53.38 -2.74 31.09
C ASP A 81 -52.98 -2.37 29.63
N PHE A 82 -51.72 -1.95 29.40
CA PHE A 82 -51.13 -1.94 28.05
C PHE A 82 -50.46 -3.28 27.71
N GLY A 83 -51.23 -4.15 27.03
CA GLY A 83 -50.85 -5.53 26.75
C GLY A 83 -49.62 -5.70 25.86
N ILE A 84 -48.49 -6.07 26.49
CA ILE A 84 -47.39 -6.81 25.86
C ILE A 84 -47.53 -8.29 26.26
N GLY A 85 -47.40 -9.20 25.30
CA GLY A 85 -47.72 -10.62 25.49
C GLY A 85 -46.89 -11.31 26.58
N HIS A 86 -47.55 -12.09 27.43
CA HIS A 86 -46.91 -12.88 28.48
C HIS A 86 -45.92 -13.91 27.91
N LEU A 87 -44.65 -13.85 28.35
CA LEU A 87 -43.77 -15.02 28.33
C LEU A 87 -44.16 -15.96 29.49
N ASP A 88 -44.47 -17.22 29.19
CA ASP A 88 -44.69 -18.27 30.18
C ASP A 88 -43.37 -18.58 30.91
N ARG A 89 -43.28 -18.23 32.19
CA ARG A 89 -42.13 -18.57 33.04
C ARG A 89 -42.24 -20.01 33.52
N ARG A 90 -41.66 -20.95 32.78
CA ARG A 90 -41.30 -22.28 33.31
C ARG A 90 -39.80 -22.37 33.54
N LEU A 91 -39.45 -22.34 34.82
CA LEU A 91 -38.14 -22.75 35.33
C LEU A 91 -38.06 -24.28 35.25
N GLU A 92 -37.57 -24.81 34.13
CA GLU A 92 -37.03 -26.16 34.10
C GLU A 92 -35.54 -26.08 34.46
N LYS A 93 -35.14 -26.90 35.44
CA LYS A 93 -33.75 -27.00 35.84
C LYS A 93 -33.00 -27.74 34.75
N PHE A 94 -31.96 -27.13 34.20
CA PHE A 94 -30.98 -27.86 33.41
C PHE A 94 -30.19 -28.75 34.36
N ASP A 95 -30.35 -30.06 34.23
CA ASP A 95 -29.47 -31.07 34.83
C ASP A 95 -28.34 -31.37 33.85
N PHE A 96 -27.15 -31.70 34.34
CA PHE A 96 -25.93 -31.77 33.52
C PHE A 96 -25.55 -33.19 33.06
N ASP A 97 -26.31 -34.21 33.47
CA ASP A 97 -25.93 -35.64 33.38
C ASP A 97 -26.82 -36.51 32.45
N ASP A 98 -27.86 -35.97 31.80
CA ASP A 98 -28.71 -36.73 30.85
C ASP A 98 -28.45 -36.32 29.37
N ASP A 99 -28.52 -37.32 28.48
CA ASP A 99 -28.34 -37.25 27.01
C ASP A 99 -26.90 -37.00 26.47
N CYS A 100 -25.92 -37.69 27.05
CA CYS A 100 -24.88 -38.31 26.22
C CYS A 100 -25.41 -39.66 25.67
N ASP A 101 -25.76 -39.70 24.38
CA ASP A 101 -25.62 -40.84 23.46
C ASP A 101 -26.56 -40.67 22.26
N LEU A 102 -26.02 -40.65 21.03
CA LEU A 102 -26.56 -41.29 19.82
C LEU A 102 -25.71 -40.92 18.59
N GLU A 103 -24.70 -41.74 18.29
CA GLU A 103 -24.20 -41.86 16.92
C GLU A 103 -25.27 -42.50 16.01
N PRO A 104 -25.20 -42.25 14.69
CA PRO A 104 -25.52 -43.27 13.71
C PRO A 104 -24.33 -43.52 12.77
N HIS A 105 -23.72 -44.70 12.90
CA HIS A 105 -22.80 -45.25 11.89
C HIS A 105 -23.49 -45.36 10.51
N ILE A 106 -22.78 -44.99 9.44
CA ILE A 106 -23.00 -45.55 8.10
C ILE A 106 -21.65 -46.03 7.56
N ILE A 107 -21.59 -47.31 7.16
CA ILE A 107 -20.36 -48.02 6.80
C ILE A 107 -20.35 -48.40 5.31
N THR A 108 -19.28 -47.99 4.62
CA THR A 108 -18.68 -48.50 3.36
C THR A 108 -19.39 -48.40 2.01
N GLY A 109 -18.59 -48.06 0.98
CA GLY A 109 -18.86 -48.48 -0.40
C GLY A 109 -17.97 -47.92 -1.53
N SER A 110 -16.65 -48.26 -1.59
CA SER A 110 -15.75 -48.19 -2.79
C SER A 110 -15.54 -46.82 -3.51
N CYS A 111 -14.44 -46.42 -4.15
CA CYS A 111 -13.04 -46.87 -4.37
C CYS A 111 -12.19 -45.56 -4.35
N GLY A 112 -10.87 -45.48 -4.14
CA GLY A 112 -9.83 -46.50 -4.25
C GLY A 112 -8.72 -46.01 -5.20
N PHE A 113 -7.80 -45.18 -4.72
CA PHE A 113 -6.49 -44.91 -5.35
C PHE A 113 -5.42 -44.73 -4.26
N HIS A 114 -4.30 -45.45 -4.40
CA HIS A 114 -3.12 -45.31 -3.56
C HIS A 114 -2.18 -44.25 -4.15
N GLN A 115 -1.62 -43.40 -3.29
CA GLN A 115 -0.27 -42.87 -3.45
C GLN A 115 0.44 -42.92 -2.09
N ASP A 116 1.71 -43.30 -2.10
CA ASP A 116 2.50 -43.57 -0.90
C ASP A 116 2.83 -42.28 -0.15
N SER A 117 2.42 -42.21 1.13
CA SER A 117 2.88 -41.18 2.06
C SER A 117 4.19 -41.61 2.72
N THR A 118 5.33 -41.26 2.10
CA THR A 118 6.59 -41.19 2.84
C THR A 118 6.47 -40.13 3.93
N GLN A 119 6.74 -40.51 5.18
CA GLN A 119 6.64 -39.63 6.34
C GLN A 119 7.53 -38.38 6.17
N LEU A 120 6.91 -37.22 6.00
CA LEU A 120 7.53 -35.95 6.36
C LEU A 120 7.38 -35.80 7.88
N ASP A 121 8.51 -35.84 8.57
CA ASP A 121 8.58 -35.65 10.02
C ASP A 121 8.38 -34.16 10.32
N ALA A 122 7.17 -33.78 10.69
CA ALA A 122 6.81 -32.39 10.97
C ALA A 122 7.47 -31.94 12.28
N SER A 123 8.59 -31.21 12.16
CA SER A 123 9.22 -30.56 13.31
C SER A 123 8.25 -29.53 13.91
N GLU A 124 7.77 -29.77 15.13
CA GLU A 124 6.89 -28.84 15.86
C GLU A 124 7.63 -27.53 16.23
N THR A 125 7.67 -26.56 15.31
CA THR A 125 8.30 -25.24 15.49
C THR A 125 7.31 -24.07 15.49
N SER A 126 6.01 -24.32 15.69
CA SER A 126 5.00 -23.26 15.71
C SER A 126 4.99 -22.46 17.02
N LEU A 127 4.66 -21.16 16.92
CA LEU A 127 4.49 -20.22 18.05
C LEU A 127 3.47 -20.72 19.10
N PHE A 128 2.51 -21.56 18.68
CA PHE A 128 1.56 -22.23 19.57
C PHE A 128 2.20 -23.16 20.62
N SER A 129 3.42 -23.64 20.39
CA SER A 129 4.18 -24.42 21.37
C SER A 129 4.74 -23.55 22.50
N PHE A 130 5.09 -22.29 22.21
CA PHE A 130 5.63 -21.32 23.17
C PHE A 130 4.59 -20.92 24.24
N LEU A 131 3.33 -20.64 23.82
CA LEU A 131 2.22 -20.34 24.74
C LEU A 131 1.95 -21.44 25.79
N LYS A 132 2.48 -22.65 25.61
CA LYS A 132 2.34 -23.79 26.53
C LYS A 132 3.54 -24.00 27.47
N ARG A 133 4.68 -23.33 27.27
CA ARG A 133 5.94 -23.60 28.00
C ARG A 133 6.18 -22.69 29.22
N LYS A 134 5.43 -22.93 30.31
CA LYS A 134 5.75 -22.68 31.76
C LYS A 134 4.45 -22.44 32.55
N GLU A 135 3.82 -23.52 33.02
CA GLU A 135 2.68 -23.57 33.98
C GLU A 135 1.42 -22.68 33.75
N ARG A 136 1.43 -21.72 32.82
CA ARG A 136 0.26 -20.99 32.35
C ARG A 136 -0.55 -21.91 31.45
N ARG A 137 -1.48 -22.66 32.04
CA ARG A 137 -2.58 -23.31 31.31
C ARG A 137 -3.57 -22.24 30.85
N VAL A 138 -3.19 -21.46 29.82
CA VAL A 138 -4.16 -20.68 29.05
C VAL A 138 -5.16 -21.69 28.49
N LYS A 139 -6.42 -21.59 28.92
CA LYS A 139 -7.47 -22.52 28.52
C LYS A 139 -8.05 -22.07 27.17
N ILE A 140 -7.19 -22.00 26.17
CA ILE A 140 -7.55 -21.73 24.78
C ILE A 140 -8.56 -22.81 24.39
N LEU A 141 -9.79 -22.41 24.07
CA LEU A 141 -10.78 -23.32 23.50
C LEU A 141 -10.23 -23.82 22.15
N ARG A 142 -10.57 -25.05 21.73
CA ARG A 142 -9.95 -25.65 20.53
C ARG A 142 -10.13 -24.84 19.23
N ASN A 143 -11.05 -23.87 19.22
CA ASN A 143 -11.37 -22.97 18.11
C ASN A 143 -11.24 -21.49 18.52
N GLY A 144 -10.40 -21.15 19.51
CA GLY A 144 -10.33 -19.81 20.08
C GLY A 144 -9.39 -18.84 19.36
N THR A 145 -9.78 -17.57 19.25
CA THR A 145 -9.03 -16.53 18.51
C THR A 145 -8.01 -15.82 19.39
N ILE A 146 -6.78 -15.66 18.89
CA ILE A 146 -5.70 -14.89 19.52
C ILE A 146 -5.38 -13.70 18.64
N VAL A 147 -5.18 -12.53 19.26
CA VAL A 147 -4.85 -11.27 18.56
C VAL A 147 -3.61 -10.61 19.15
N PHE A 148 -2.79 -10.01 18.28
CA PHE A 148 -1.54 -9.31 18.59
C PHE A 148 -1.69 -7.79 18.38
N GLU A 149 -0.65 -7.00 18.56
CA GLU A 149 -0.67 -5.54 18.27
C GLU A 149 -1.74 -4.69 19.01
N GLU A 150 -2.46 -5.24 19.99
CA GLU A 150 -3.66 -4.56 20.51
C GLU A 150 -3.31 -3.41 21.46
N ALA A 151 -3.33 -2.19 20.93
CA ALA A 151 -2.78 -0.99 21.55
C ALA A 151 -3.46 -0.58 22.86
N TRP A 152 -2.64 -0.28 23.87
CA TRP A 152 -2.99 0.27 25.17
C TRP A 152 -2.00 1.38 25.55
N THR A 153 -2.35 2.27 26.48
CA THR A 153 -1.44 3.32 26.95
C THR A 153 -1.76 3.81 28.37
N ILE A 154 -0.89 4.66 28.91
CA ILE A 154 -1.11 5.39 30.17
C ILE A 154 -1.42 6.87 29.90
N PRO A 155 -2.13 7.59 30.80
CA PRO A 155 -2.54 8.98 30.56
C PRO A 155 -1.40 9.95 30.21
N GLU A 156 -0.18 9.66 30.67
CA GLU A 156 1.06 10.42 30.44
C GLU A 156 1.64 10.29 29.02
N LEU A 157 1.23 9.28 28.24
CA LEU A 157 1.79 8.97 26.92
C LEU A 157 0.85 9.21 25.74
N THR A 158 -0.40 9.61 25.99
CA THR A 158 -1.39 9.90 24.94
C THR A 158 -1.89 11.34 25.01
N THR A 159 -1.86 12.01 23.86
CA THR A 159 -2.54 13.30 23.62
C THR A 159 -3.94 13.14 23.01
N ASP A 160 -4.39 11.90 22.78
CA ASP A 160 -5.69 11.60 22.19
C ASP A 160 -6.84 12.07 23.09
N THR A 161 -8.00 12.26 22.46
CA THR A 161 -9.22 12.73 23.12
C THR A 161 -10.42 11.86 22.75
N GLY A 162 -11.55 12.06 23.45
CA GLY A 162 -12.80 11.36 23.16
C GLY A 162 -12.72 9.84 23.28
N THR A 163 -13.44 9.14 22.41
CA THR A 163 -13.59 7.67 22.42
C THR A 163 -12.26 6.95 22.22
N LEU A 164 -11.37 7.45 21.35
CA LEU A 164 -10.07 6.82 21.10
C LEU A 164 -9.24 6.77 22.39
N ARG A 165 -9.14 7.90 23.10
CA ARG A 165 -8.47 7.95 24.42
C ARG A 165 -9.10 6.98 25.41
N ALA A 166 -10.43 6.92 25.46
CA ALA A 166 -11.13 6.03 26.39
C ALA A 166 -10.80 4.55 26.12
N ASN A 167 -10.78 4.13 24.85
CA ASN A 167 -10.46 2.76 24.46
C ASN A 167 -8.98 2.39 24.65
N LEU A 168 -8.06 3.35 24.40
CA LEU A 168 -6.62 3.17 24.62
C LEU A 168 -6.26 3.02 26.11
N LEU A 169 -7.02 3.65 27.01
CA LEU A 169 -6.84 3.52 28.47
C LEU A 169 -7.58 2.31 29.06
N ASP A 170 -8.56 1.74 28.35
CA ASP A 170 -9.36 0.60 28.82
C ASP A 170 -8.73 -0.76 28.50
N ILE A 171 -8.80 -1.66 29.49
CA ILE A 171 -8.50 -3.09 29.34
C ILE A 171 -9.71 -3.95 29.75
N HIS A 172 -10.40 -3.59 30.84
CA HIS A 172 -11.31 -4.51 31.53
C HIS A 172 -12.81 -4.22 31.30
N ASN A 173 -13.17 -3.14 30.60
CA ASN A 173 -14.57 -2.76 30.41
C ASN A 173 -15.05 -3.04 28.99
N GLN A 174 -14.92 -2.05 28.10
CA GLN A 174 -15.39 -2.14 26.72
C GLN A 174 -14.56 -3.13 25.90
N ARG A 175 -13.23 -3.12 26.05
CA ARG A 175 -12.32 -4.05 25.37
C ARG A 175 -12.67 -5.50 25.70
N LEU A 176 -12.72 -5.84 26.99
CA LEU A 176 -13.06 -7.20 27.44
C LEU A 176 -14.49 -7.62 27.04
N THR A 177 -15.46 -6.69 27.12
CA THR A 177 -16.84 -6.95 26.66
C THR A 177 -16.90 -7.25 25.16
N GLN A 178 -16.16 -6.49 24.33
CA GLN A 178 -16.08 -6.75 22.90
C GLN A 178 -15.34 -8.04 22.58
N MET A 179 -14.28 -8.39 23.33
CA MET A 179 -13.61 -9.68 23.20
C MET A 179 -14.58 -10.85 23.43
N ASP A 180 -15.38 -10.78 24.50
CA ASP A 180 -16.38 -11.81 24.84
C ASP A 180 -17.50 -11.92 23.78
N GLN A 181 -17.94 -10.78 23.24
CA GLN A 181 -19.01 -10.73 22.23
C GLN A 181 -18.59 -11.25 20.85
N ASN A 182 -17.29 -11.20 20.53
CA ASN A 182 -16.77 -11.47 19.19
C ASN A 182 -15.82 -12.68 19.13
N GLY A 183 -15.75 -13.50 20.18
CA GLY A 183 -14.96 -14.74 20.17
C GLY A 183 -13.45 -14.53 20.23
N ILE A 184 -12.98 -13.46 20.88
CA ILE A 184 -11.55 -13.21 21.10
C ILE A 184 -11.14 -13.79 22.47
N ASP A 185 -10.52 -14.96 22.46
CA ASP A 185 -10.07 -15.67 23.66
C ASP A 185 -8.90 -14.95 24.33
N PHE A 186 -7.91 -14.48 23.56
CA PHE A 186 -6.68 -13.93 24.10
C PHE A 186 -6.17 -12.72 23.30
N MET A 187 -5.73 -11.69 24.03
CA MET A 187 -5.28 -10.43 23.48
C MET A 187 -3.89 -10.05 24.00
N VAL A 188 -2.90 -9.87 23.12
CA VAL A 188 -1.57 -9.40 23.50
C VAL A 188 -1.53 -7.87 23.42
N LEU A 189 -1.47 -7.22 24.58
CA LEU A 189 -1.45 -5.76 24.68
C LEU A 189 -0.05 -5.19 24.42
N SER A 190 -0.01 -4.03 23.77
CA SER A 190 1.22 -3.29 23.47
C SER A 190 1.07 -1.81 23.86
N CYS A 191 2.19 -1.10 24.00
CA CYS A 191 2.15 0.33 24.26
C CYS A 191 1.98 1.13 22.96
N ALA A 192 0.89 1.89 22.85
CA ALA A 192 0.49 2.61 21.65
C ALA A 192 1.55 3.58 21.12
N SER A 193 1.74 3.58 19.80
CA SER A 193 2.73 4.40 19.09
C SER A 193 2.60 5.90 19.36
N PRO A 194 3.72 6.66 19.49
CA PRO A 194 5.12 6.22 19.41
C PRO A 194 5.70 5.68 20.73
N CYS A 195 4.89 5.59 21.80
CA CYS A 195 5.29 5.19 23.16
C CYS A 195 6.69 5.71 23.58
N ILE A 196 7.59 4.82 24.00
CA ILE A 196 8.94 5.15 24.50
C ILE A 196 9.85 5.65 23.37
N GLN A 197 9.64 5.17 22.14
CA GLN A 197 10.38 5.62 20.95
C GLN A 197 10.13 7.10 20.63
N GLY A 198 9.04 7.70 21.12
CA GLY A 198 8.78 9.14 21.04
C GLY A 198 9.56 10.00 22.04
N ILE A 199 10.24 9.41 23.03
CA ILE A 199 10.92 10.13 24.11
C ILE A 199 12.42 10.29 23.80
N SER A 200 12.83 11.48 23.38
CA SER A 200 14.22 11.76 22.97
C SER A 200 15.25 11.78 24.10
N ASN A 201 14.84 11.91 25.36
CA ASN A 201 15.77 11.88 26.50
C ASN A 201 15.94 10.43 27.01
N PRO A 202 17.17 9.86 27.00
CA PRO A 202 17.38 8.44 27.30
C PRO A 202 17.00 8.06 28.74
N THR A 203 17.34 8.90 29.73
CA THR A 203 17.01 8.65 31.14
C THR A 203 15.50 8.66 31.37
N VAL A 204 14.77 9.59 30.75
CA VAL A 204 13.30 9.67 30.85
C VAL A 204 12.65 8.50 30.11
N ALA A 205 13.15 8.14 28.92
CA ALA A 205 12.65 7.02 28.12
C ALA A 205 12.78 5.69 28.88
N ASN A 206 13.94 5.39 29.46
CA ASN A 206 14.15 4.17 30.25
C ASN A 206 13.27 4.14 31.52
N ALA A 207 13.24 5.24 32.29
CA ALA A 207 12.37 5.33 33.46
C ALA A 207 10.88 5.17 33.12
N MET A 208 10.44 5.68 31.96
CA MET A 208 9.08 5.53 31.47
C MET A 208 8.78 4.11 30.98
N ALA A 209 9.72 3.44 30.31
CA ALA A 209 9.57 2.04 29.90
C ALA A 209 9.28 1.13 31.12
N ILE A 210 10.11 1.24 32.16
CA ILE A 210 9.93 0.50 33.42
C ILE A 210 8.56 0.81 34.06
N ASN A 211 8.15 2.08 34.07
CA ASN A 211 6.85 2.50 34.61
C ASN A 211 5.67 1.89 33.83
N VAL A 212 5.66 2.02 32.51
CA VAL A 212 4.62 1.48 31.61
C VAL A 212 4.51 -0.04 31.75
N ASN A 213 5.65 -0.75 31.71
CA ASN A 213 5.68 -2.20 31.84
C ASN A 213 5.13 -2.67 33.20
N ASN A 214 5.51 -2.01 34.30
CA ASN A 214 5.00 -2.32 35.62
C ASN A 214 3.50 -2.03 35.77
N GLN A 215 3.00 -0.94 35.17
CA GLN A 215 1.57 -0.63 35.15
C GLN A 215 0.77 -1.64 34.33
N LEU A 216 1.21 -1.98 33.12
CA LEU A 216 0.56 -2.98 32.27
C LEU A 216 0.51 -4.36 32.95
N ALA A 217 1.64 -4.80 33.52
CA ALA A 217 1.70 -6.04 34.30
C ALA A 217 0.73 -6.05 35.48
N ALA A 218 0.61 -4.92 36.20
CA ALA A 218 -0.35 -4.79 37.29
C ALA A 218 -1.80 -4.86 36.81
N GLN A 219 -2.16 -4.22 35.69
CA GLN A 219 -3.51 -4.29 35.12
C GLN A 219 -3.87 -5.72 34.70
N ILE A 220 -3.02 -6.40 33.93
CA ILE A 220 -3.34 -7.74 33.41
C ILE A 220 -3.23 -8.86 34.47
N SER A 221 -2.60 -8.61 35.62
CA SER A 221 -2.28 -9.62 36.65
C SER A 221 -3.47 -10.50 37.07
N ASN A 222 -4.67 -9.94 37.16
CA ASN A 222 -5.90 -10.65 37.55
C ASN A 222 -6.60 -11.35 36.38
N ASN A 223 -6.23 -11.06 35.13
CA ASN A 223 -6.88 -11.53 33.90
C ASN A 223 -5.89 -12.17 32.91
N THR A 224 -4.82 -12.80 33.43
CA THR A 224 -3.73 -13.44 32.64
C THR A 224 -4.16 -14.64 31.77
N LEU A 225 -5.41 -15.09 31.87
CA LEU A 225 -6.02 -16.06 30.94
C LEU A 225 -6.64 -15.40 29.69
N ARG A 226 -6.76 -14.07 29.66
CA ARG A 226 -7.35 -13.28 28.57
C ARG A 226 -6.38 -12.26 27.98
N PHE A 227 -5.41 -11.80 28.77
CA PHE A 227 -4.44 -10.80 28.34
C PHE A 227 -2.99 -11.27 28.49
N GLY A 228 -2.20 -11.03 27.45
CA GLY A 228 -0.75 -11.00 27.46
C GLY A 228 -0.24 -9.57 27.27
N ALA A 229 1.08 -9.39 27.28
CA ALA A 229 1.70 -8.10 27.02
C ALA A 229 3.04 -8.25 26.31
N PHE A 230 3.37 -7.28 25.46
CA PHE A 230 4.70 -7.02 24.95
C PHE A 230 5.37 -5.89 25.75
N ALA A 231 6.69 -6.00 25.96
CA ALA A 231 7.48 -5.00 26.65
C ALA A 231 7.63 -3.73 25.82
N ALA A 232 7.32 -2.59 26.42
CA ALA A 232 7.76 -1.29 25.93
C ALA A 232 9.23 -1.08 26.32
N LEU A 233 10.08 -0.72 25.37
CA LEU A 233 11.54 -0.67 25.56
C LEU A 233 12.10 0.70 25.18
N SER A 234 13.08 1.18 25.94
CA SER A 234 13.91 2.34 25.55
C SER A 234 15.09 1.85 24.74
N MET A 235 15.12 2.16 23.45
CA MET A 235 16.12 1.64 22.52
C MET A 235 17.31 2.61 22.33
N HIS A 236 17.43 3.63 23.17
CA HIS A 236 18.61 4.52 23.22
C HIS A 236 19.91 3.77 23.55
N ASN A 237 19.80 2.63 24.24
CA ASN A 237 20.93 1.77 24.57
C ASN A 237 20.52 0.29 24.54
N ALA A 238 21.15 -0.50 23.67
CA ALA A 238 20.83 -1.92 23.51
C ALA A 238 21.01 -2.76 24.77
N SER A 239 21.94 -2.40 25.66
CA SER A 239 22.16 -3.12 26.93
C SER A 239 21.06 -2.84 27.95
N GLU A 240 20.55 -1.60 28.01
CA GLU A 240 19.42 -1.24 28.87
C GLU A 240 18.11 -1.87 28.35
N ALA A 241 17.89 -1.84 27.03
CA ALA A 241 16.77 -2.52 26.38
C ALA A 241 16.79 -4.03 26.64
N ALA A 242 17.96 -4.69 26.53
CA ALA A 242 18.13 -6.11 26.81
C ALA A 242 17.80 -6.44 28.28
N ALA A 243 18.27 -5.61 29.23
CA ALA A 243 18.01 -5.81 30.65
C ALA A 243 16.52 -5.68 31.00
N GLU A 244 15.80 -4.71 30.43
CA GLU A 244 14.36 -4.53 30.66
C GLU A 244 13.53 -5.61 29.94
N LEU A 245 13.90 -6.03 28.72
CA LEU A 245 13.26 -7.17 28.07
C LEU A 245 13.41 -8.44 28.92
N LYS A 246 14.61 -8.71 29.43
CA LYS A 246 14.83 -9.85 30.33
C LYS A 246 13.97 -9.76 31.59
N ARG A 247 13.94 -8.60 32.25
CA ARG A 247 13.13 -8.39 33.47
C ARG A 247 11.64 -8.60 33.20
N THR A 248 11.11 -8.03 32.12
CA THR A 248 9.70 -8.14 31.77
C THR A 248 9.28 -9.56 31.39
N VAL A 249 10.13 -10.31 30.67
CA VAL A 249 9.88 -11.71 30.33
C VAL A 249 10.04 -12.63 31.55
N GLU A 250 11.11 -12.52 32.34
CA GLU A 250 11.39 -13.43 33.46
C GLU A 250 10.57 -13.13 34.73
N GLU A 251 10.32 -11.85 35.06
CA GLU A 251 9.67 -11.44 36.32
C GLU A 251 8.19 -11.09 36.14
N LEU A 252 7.81 -10.43 35.04
CA LEU A 252 6.42 -10.04 34.76
C LEU A 252 5.67 -11.07 33.88
N GLY A 253 6.42 -11.93 33.17
CA GLY A 253 5.89 -12.93 32.25
C GLY A 253 5.23 -12.29 31.02
N PHE A 254 5.87 -11.26 30.46
CA PHE A 254 5.56 -10.73 29.13
C PHE A 254 5.98 -11.71 28.03
N LEU A 255 5.39 -11.57 26.84
CA LEU A 255 5.51 -12.52 25.74
C LEU A 255 6.57 -12.14 24.70
N GLY A 256 7.34 -11.07 24.93
CA GLY A 256 8.29 -10.48 24.00
C GLY A 256 8.37 -8.96 24.17
N GLY A 257 8.93 -8.28 23.17
CA GLY A 257 8.95 -6.80 23.10
C GLY A 257 8.08 -6.26 21.96
N LEU A 258 7.66 -4.99 22.04
CA LEU A 258 7.15 -4.23 20.91
C LEU A 258 7.88 -2.89 20.82
N VAL A 259 8.37 -2.55 19.63
CA VAL A 259 9.05 -1.29 19.33
C VAL A 259 8.33 -0.55 18.20
N ASN A 260 8.16 0.76 18.36
CA ASN A 260 7.53 1.62 17.37
C ASN A 260 8.60 2.18 16.42
N ASP A 261 8.89 1.44 15.34
CA ASP A 261 9.96 1.70 14.36
C ASP A 261 11.29 2.13 15.02
N TYR A 262 11.77 3.35 14.79
CA TYR A 262 13.03 3.90 15.29
C TYR A 262 12.89 4.63 16.63
N GLN A 263 13.98 4.67 17.40
CA GLN A 263 14.06 5.49 18.61
C GLN A 263 14.47 6.91 18.24
N GLN A 264 13.59 7.85 18.55
CA GLN A 264 13.86 9.28 18.39
C GLN A 264 14.86 9.74 19.45
N SER A 265 15.79 10.61 19.07
CA SER A 265 16.84 11.15 19.93
C SER A 265 17.28 12.55 19.47
N GLY A 266 18.32 13.10 20.12
CA GLY A 266 18.86 14.44 19.83
C GLY A 266 18.10 15.59 20.49
N GLU A 267 18.69 16.78 20.50
CA GLU A 267 18.09 17.99 21.10
C GLU A 267 16.91 18.52 20.27
N ASN A 268 16.92 18.26 18.96
CA ASN A 268 15.91 18.71 18.00
C ASN A 268 14.81 17.68 17.71
N ASN A 269 14.86 16.49 18.33
CA ASN A 269 13.97 15.35 18.07
C ASN A 269 14.04 14.78 16.63
N ASP A 270 15.12 15.04 15.89
CA ASP A 270 15.31 14.71 14.47
C ASP A 270 16.18 13.45 14.24
N THR A 271 16.85 12.94 15.27
CA THR A 271 17.84 11.87 15.13
C THR A 271 17.20 10.49 15.26
N LEU A 272 17.33 9.68 14.21
CA LEU A 272 16.77 8.33 14.08
C LEU A 272 17.80 7.28 14.53
N ILE A 273 17.50 6.53 15.59
CA ILE A 273 18.27 5.35 15.99
C ILE A 273 17.53 4.11 15.49
N TYR A 274 18.12 3.44 14.49
CA TYR A 274 17.68 2.15 13.98
C TYR A 274 18.42 1.02 14.72
N TYR A 275 17.84 -0.18 14.73
CA TYR A 275 18.29 -1.29 15.59
C TYR A 275 19.01 -2.40 14.80
N ASP A 276 19.43 -2.10 13.58
CA ASP A 276 20.03 -3.04 12.62
C ASP A 276 21.56 -3.12 12.67
N GLN A 277 22.19 -2.14 13.34
CA GLN A 277 23.64 -2.05 13.49
C GLN A 277 24.21 -3.05 14.52
N PRO A 278 25.49 -3.46 14.42
CA PRO A 278 26.14 -4.36 15.37
C PRO A 278 26.12 -3.90 16.84
N ASP A 279 25.97 -2.60 17.10
CA ASP A 279 25.82 -2.08 18.48
C ASP A 279 24.53 -2.57 19.17
N PHE A 280 23.55 -3.07 18.40
CA PHE A 280 22.34 -3.72 18.90
C PHE A 280 22.44 -5.25 19.05
N ASP A 281 23.58 -5.87 18.71
CA ASP A 281 23.77 -7.33 18.79
C ASP A 281 23.53 -7.87 20.21
N ILE A 282 23.84 -7.11 21.27
CA ILE A 282 23.55 -7.51 22.65
C ILE A 282 22.04 -7.60 22.94
N PHE A 283 21.23 -6.78 22.27
CA PHE A 283 19.77 -6.84 22.37
C PHE A 283 19.25 -8.07 21.62
N TRP A 284 19.68 -8.29 20.38
CA TRP A 284 19.26 -9.45 19.57
C TRP A 284 19.71 -10.78 20.16
N GLN A 285 20.89 -10.84 20.77
CA GLN A 285 21.32 -11.97 21.57
C GLN A 285 20.36 -12.25 22.72
N MET A 286 19.95 -11.23 23.48
CA MET A 286 19.01 -11.39 24.60
C MET A 286 17.61 -11.84 24.14
N VAL A 287 17.09 -11.29 23.04
CA VAL A 287 15.83 -11.72 22.42
C VAL A 287 15.89 -13.22 22.10
N THR A 288 17.00 -13.66 21.50
CA THR A 288 17.25 -15.06 21.11
C THR A 288 17.42 -15.97 22.34
N GLU A 289 18.17 -15.55 23.36
CA GLU A 289 18.38 -16.31 24.61
C GLU A 289 17.07 -16.51 25.41
N LEU A 290 16.13 -15.56 25.31
CA LEU A 290 14.81 -15.63 25.93
C LEU A 290 13.79 -16.44 25.11
N ASP A 291 14.09 -16.76 23.85
CA ASP A 291 13.21 -17.42 22.88
C ASP A 291 11.87 -16.68 22.67
N VAL A 292 11.91 -15.34 22.62
CA VAL A 292 10.74 -14.46 22.46
C VAL A 292 10.77 -13.66 21.15
N PRO A 293 9.62 -13.29 20.57
CA PRO A 293 9.57 -12.36 19.46
C PRO A 293 9.80 -10.90 19.88
N VAL A 294 10.22 -10.08 18.92
CA VAL A 294 10.04 -8.62 18.97
C VAL A 294 9.10 -8.20 17.85
N TYR A 295 8.03 -7.51 18.23
CA TYR A 295 7.07 -6.91 17.31
C TYR A 295 7.55 -5.53 16.87
N PHE A 296 7.52 -5.27 15.56
CA PHE A 296 7.79 -3.97 14.95
C PHE A 296 6.47 -3.36 14.51
N HIS A 297 6.12 -2.22 15.13
CA HIS A 297 4.92 -1.44 14.85
C HIS A 297 5.32 -0.10 14.21
N PRO A 298 4.52 0.49 13.31
CA PRO A 298 4.89 1.73 12.63
C PRO A 298 4.71 2.99 13.50
N ARG A 299 5.16 4.13 12.98
CA ARG A 299 4.94 5.47 13.53
C ARG A 299 5.11 6.54 12.46
N THR A 300 4.62 7.74 12.75
CA THR A 300 4.94 8.95 11.98
C THR A 300 6.41 9.33 12.15
N ASN A 301 6.99 9.86 11.07
CA ASN A 301 8.36 10.34 10.99
C ASN A 301 8.64 11.55 11.91
N VAL A 302 9.92 11.93 11.95
CA VAL A 302 10.34 13.25 12.44
C VAL A 302 9.95 14.35 11.44
N GLU A 303 9.66 15.54 11.96
CA GLU A 303 9.13 16.68 11.18
C GLU A 303 9.93 17.00 9.90
N PRO A 304 11.28 16.97 9.86
CA PRO A 304 12.02 17.25 8.63
C PRO A 304 11.73 16.29 7.47
N ILE A 305 11.38 15.03 7.75
CA ILE A 305 10.97 14.05 6.73
C ILE A 305 9.50 14.25 6.38
N SER A 306 8.61 14.37 7.37
CA SER A 306 7.18 14.59 7.15
C SER A 306 6.91 15.85 6.32
N THR A 307 7.54 16.97 6.66
CA THR A 307 7.38 18.25 5.94
C THR A 307 7.89 18.17 4.51
N LEU A 308 9.04 17.52 4.28
CA LEU A 308 9.68 17.52 2.96
C LEU A 308 9.11 16.46 2.00
N LEU A 309 8.72 15.28 2.48
CA LEU A 309 8.11 14.24 1.65
C LEU A 309 6.58 14.33 1.59
N TYR A 310 5.89 14.67 2.69
CA TYR A 310 4.43 14.62 2.77
C TYR A 310 3.76 16.01 2.81
N GLY A 311 4.53 17.10 2.83
CA GLY A 311 3.99 18.47 2.89
C GLY A 311 3.08 18.85 1.72
N HIS A 312 3.24 18.20 0.55
CA HIS A 312 2.36 18.37 -0.61
C HIS A 312 1.02 17.65 -0.46
N ALA A 313 0.98 16.52 0.26
CA ALA A 313 -0.18 15.66 0.46
C ALA A 313 -0.25 15.16 1.92
N PRO A 314 -0.54 16.06 2.89
CA PRO A 314 -0.44 15.76 4.33
C PRO A 314 -1.40 14.67 4.81
N TRP A 315 -2.40 14.33 4.00
CA TRP A 315 -3.31 13.21 4.22
C TRP A 315 -2.60 11.84 4.22
N LEU A 316 -1.47 11.71 3.53
CA LEU A 316 -0.72 10.46 3.42
C LEU A 316 0.11 10.10 4.67
N LEU A 317 0.18 11.01 5.65
CA LEU A 317 0.69 10.72 6.99
C LEU A 317 -0.21 9.69 7.69
N GLY A 318 0.40 8.72 8.37
CA GLY A 318 -0.33 7.61 9.02
C GLY A 318 -0.48 6.32 8.19
N PRO A 319 -1.52 5.51 8.46
CA PRO A 319 -1.59 4.10 8.05
C PRO A 319 -1.94 3.86 6.57
N GLY A 320 -2.35 4.89 5.82
CA GLY A 320 -2.62 4.77 4.38
C GLY A 320 -1.36 4.75 3.50
N GLN A 321 -0.23 5.31 3.97
CA GLN A 321 1.02 5.34 3.19
C GLN A 321 2.27 5.41 4.07
N GLU A 322 2.40 6.46 4.90
CA GLU A 322 3.64 6.73 5.67
C GLU A 322 4.12 5.52 6.47
N PHE A 323 3.21 4.86 7.20
CA PHE A 323 3.55 3.78 8.12
C PHE A 323 4.16 2.55 7.42
N ALA A 324 3.60 2.17 6.26
CA ALA A 324 4.14 1.04 5.48
C ALA A 324 5.52 1.38 4.89
N VAL A 325 5.69 2.62 4.42
CA VAL A 325 6.95 3.13 3.87
C VAL A 325 8.08 3.16 4.92
N THR A 326 7.82 3.71 6.10
CA THR A 326 8.86 3.86 7.13
C THR A 326 9.28 2.53 7.73
N LEU A 327 8.31 1.70 8.11
CA LEU A 327 8.61 0.46 8.79
C LEU A 327 9.27 -0.57 7.85
N SER A 328 8.85 -0.64 6.59
CA SER A 328 9.48 -1.55 5.62
C SER A 328 10.96 -1.22 5.38
N ASN A 329 11.35 0.07 5.41
CA ASN A 329 12.77 0.47 5.38
C ASN A 329 13.56 -0.14 6.55
N HIS A 330 13.04 -0.08 7.78
CA HIS A 330 13.74 -0.60 8.96
C HIS A 330 13.83 -2.14 8.95
N ILE A 331 12.75 -2.84 8.56
CA ILE A 331 12.76 -4.31 8.44
C ILE A 331 13.76 -4.78 7.39
N LEU A 332 13.84 -4.11 6.24
CA LEU A 332 14.86 -4.39 5.22
C LEU A 332 16.27 -3.94 5.66
N GLY A 333 16.38 -2.98 6.58
CA GLY A 333 17.63 -2.65 7.27
C GLY A 333 18.15 -3.84 8.08
N LEU A 334 17.30 -4.46 8.90
CA LEU A 334 17.63 -5.69 9.65
C LEU A 334 18.11 -6.82 8.71
N CYS A 335 17.47 -6.95 7.54
CA CYS A 335 17.86 -7.93 6.51
C CYS A 335 19.23 -7.59 5.91
N THR A 336 19.37 -6.42 5.28
CA THR A 336 20.57 -6.02 4.51
C THR A 336 21.81 -5.86 5.38
N ASN A 337 21.66 -5.40 6.62
CA ASN A 337 22.73 -5.34 7.61
C ASN A 337 22.98 -6.68 8.34
N GLY A 338 22.36 -7.78 7.89
CA GLY A 338 22.72 -9.15 8.25
C GLY A 338 22.38 -9.57 9.68
N VAL A 339 21.35 -8.97 10.31
CA VAL A 339 20.95 -9.29 11.69
C VAL A 339 20.56 -10.77 11.79
N PHE A 340 19.77 -11.26 10.84
CA PHE A 340 19.29 -12.66 10.80
C PHE A 340 20.36 -13.71 10.49
N ASP A 341 21.55 -13.29 10.03
CA ASP A 341 22.70 -14.19 9.89
C ASP A 341 23.55 -14.26 11.17
N ARG A 342 23.58 -13.17 11.95
CA ARG A 342 24.17 -13.17 13.29
C ARG A 342 23.28 -13.88 14.31
N PHE A 343 21.96 -13.78 14.14
CA PHE A 343 20.94 -14.35 15.02
C PHE A 343 19.93 -15.20 14.23
N PRO A 344 20.31 -16.41 13.78
CA PRO A 344 19.47 -17.25 12.92
C PRO A 344 18.19 -17.76 13.58
N ASP A 345 18.10 -17.77 14.92
CA ASP A 345 16.92 -18.16 15.68
C ASP A 345 16.03 -16.95 16.08
N LEU A 346 16.40 -15.72 15.68
CA LEU A 346 15.65 -14.49 16.00
C LEU A 346 14.26 -14.50 15.35
N LYS A 347 13.25 -14.05 16.10
CA LYS A 347 11.85 -13.96 15.67
C LYS A 347 11.40 -12.51 15.67
N ILE A 348 11.03 -11.99 14.51
CA ILE A 348 10.46 -10.65 14.35
C ILE A 348 9.03 -10.77 13.83
N ILE A 349 8.11 -9.97 14.38
CA ILE A 349 6.72 -9.88 13.90
C ILE A 349 6.52 -8.47 13.32
N VAL A 350 5.92 -8.38 12.14
CA VAL A 350 5.64 -7.13 11.41
C VAL A 350 4.13 -7.00 11.18
N GLY A 351 3.55 -5.82 11.45
CA GLY A 351 2.12 -5.60 11.24
C GLY A 351 1.68 -5.53 9.77
N HIS A 352 0.37 -5.41 9.58
CA HIS A 352 -0.26 -4.93 8.36
C HIS A 352 0.08 -5.67 7.05
N LEU A 353 0.17 -7.00 7.11
CA LEU A 353 0.63 -7.89 6.04
C LEU A 353 2.06 -7.48 5.60
N GLY A 354 2.97 -7.46 6.58
CA GLY A 354 4.41 -7.30 6.36
C GLY A 354 4.81 -5.94 5.78
N GLU A 355 3.96 -4.92 5.89
CA GLU A 355 4.15 -3.57 5.35
C GLU A 355 4.57 -3.55 3.87
N ARG A 356 3.88 -4.36 3.05
CA ARG A 356 4.10 -4.51 1.59
C ARG A 356 5.44 -5.14 1.17
N ILE A 357 6.23 -5.67 2.11
CA ILE A 357 7.47 -6.39 1.75
C ILE A 357 7.16 -7.71 1.01
N PRO A 358 6.26 -8.59 1.50
CA PRO A 358 5.98 -9.86 0.81
C PRO A 358 5.45 -9.66 -0.62
N SER A 359 4.68 -8.59 -0.85
CA SER A 359 4.16 -8.18 -2.16
C SER A 359 5.21 -7.94 -3.25
N ASP A 360 6.49 -7.80 -2.91
CA ASP A 360 7.57 -7.37 -3.82
C ASP A 360 8.88 -8.16 -3.65
N LEU A 361 8.84 -9.33 -2.98
CA LEU A 361 10.05 -10.09 -2.62
C LEU A 361 10.95 -10.43 -3.81
N VAL A 362 10.37 -10.79 -4.96
CA VAL A 362 11.13 -11.09 -6.19
C VAL A 362 11.97 -9.89 -6.63
N ARG A 363 11.41 -8.68 -6.63
CA ARG A 363 12.12 -7.44 -7.00
C ARG A 363 13.15 -7.08 -5.92
N ILE A 364 12.77 -7.13 -4.65
CA ILE A 364 13.65 -6.84 -3.51
C ILE A 364 14.89 -7.73 -3.56
N ASP A 365 14.72 -9.05 -3.66
CA ASP A 365 15.82 -10.01 -3.73
C ASP A 365 16.71 -9.76 -4.95
N THR A 366 16.11 -9.63 -6.15
CA THR A 366 16.86 -9.43 -7.40
C THR A 366 17.72 -8.17 -7.36
N GLN A 367 17.17 -7.05 -6.86
CA GLN A 367 17.90 -5.78 -6.78
C GLN A 367 18.93 -5.75 -5.66
N LEU A 368 18.68 -6.41 -4.53
CA LEU A 368 19.65 -6.51 -3.44
C LEU A 368 20.80 -7.47 -3.78
N LEU A 369 20.54 -8.58 -4.49
CA LEU A 369 21.59 -9.53 -4.91
C LEU A 369 22.71 -8.87 -5.73
N ARG A 370 22.39 -7.85 -6.55
CA ARG A 370 23.36 -7.03 -7.31
C ARG A 370 24.35 -6.28 -6.41
N GLN A 371 23.98 -6.02 -5.15
CA GLN A 371 24.78 -5.29 -4.18
C GLN A 371 25.61 -6.19 -3.25
N VAL A 372 25.34 -7.51 -3.20
CA VAL A 372 26.14 -8.48 -2.43
C VAL A 372 27.64 -8.43 -2.81
N PRO A 373 28.04 -8.42 -4.10
CA PRO A 373 29.45 -8.28 -4.49
C PRO A 373 30.12 -6.96 -4.07
N LEU A 374 29.33 -5.94 -3.71
CA LEU A 374 29.81 -4.63 -3.26
C LEU A 374 30.06 -4.59 -1.74
N GLY A 375 29.79 -5.69 -1.03
CA GLY A 375 30.06 -5.84 0.41
C GLY A 375 28.83 -5.70 1.31
N MET A 376 27.62 -5.87 0.78
CA MET A 376 26.40 -5.90 1.61
C MET A 376 26.48 -7.05 2.64
N PRO A 377 26.19 -6.80 3.94
CA PRO A 377 26.38 -7.81 4.99
C PRO A 377 25.53 -9.08 4.90
N MET A 378 24.33 -9.02 4.32
CA MET A 378 23.40 -10.16 4.28
C MET A 378 23.95 -11.35 3.48
N LEU A 379 23.76 -12.56 4.00
CA LEU A 379 24.23 -13.82 3.40
C LEU A 379 23.12 -14.62 2.71
N ARG A 380 21.86 -14.27 2.96
CA ARG A 380 20.66 -14.87 2.38
C ARG A 380 19.68 -13.80 1.88
N ASN A 381 18.79 -14.23 1.01
CA ASN A 381 17.69 -13.43 0.45
C ASN A 381 16.68 -12.98 1.52
N VAL A 382 15.96 -11.90 1.26
CA VAL A 382 14.87 -11.40 2.10
C VAL A 382 13.74 -12.42 2.18
N SER A 383 13.37 -13.04 1.06
CA SER A 383 12.40 -14.16 1.01
C SER A 383 12.77 -15.28 1.98
N THR A 384 14.07 -15.63 2.05
CA THR A 384 14.57 -16.66 2.97
C THR A 384 14.38 -16.26 4.44
N TYR A 385 14.54 -14.97 4.79
CA TYR A 385 14.25 -14.49 6.14
C TYR A 385 12.74 -14.49 6.44
N PHE A 386 11.86 -14.23 5.46
CA PHE A 386 10.41 -14.42 5.63
C PHE A 386 10.02 -15.88 5.88
N HIS A 387 10.69 -16.84 5.25
CA HIS A 387 10.46 -18.26 5.55
C HIS A 387 11.11 -18.78 6.85
N THR A 388 11.93 -17.98 7.56
CA THR A 388 12.73 -18.45 8.72
C THR A 388 12.58 -17.60 9.98
N ASN A 389 12.81 -16.29 9.89
CA ASN A 389 12.95 -15.36 11.02
C ASN A 389 11.77 -14.39 11.19
N LEU A 390 11.18 -13.95 10.08
CA LEU A 390 10.10 -12.99 10.07
C LEU A 390 8.74 -13.70 10.14
N TYR A 391 7.77 -12.99 10.71
CA TYR A 391 6.35 -13.30 10.74
C TYR A 391 5.61 -11.99 10.44
N GLU A 392 4.41 -12.09 9.89
CA GLU A 392 3.53 -10.94 9.71
C GLU A 392 2.23 -11.09 10.49
N THR A 393 1.47 -10.01 10.61
CA THR A 393 0.09 -10.05 11.08
C THR A 393 -0.88 -9.35 10.14
N THR A 394 -2.16 -9.73 10.19
CA THR A 394 -3.26 -9.12 9.42
C THR A 394 -3.72 -7.77 9.98
N SER A 395 -2.97 -7.14 10.88
CA SER A 395 -3.43 -5.96 11.63
C SER A 395 -3.83 -4.82 10.70
N GLY A 396 -4.99 -4.19 10.92
CA GLY A 396 -5.50 -3.16 10.02
C GLY A 396 -5.87 -3.60 8.58
N ASN A 397 -5.40 -4.75 8.09
CA ASN A 397 -5.38 -5.08 6.66
C ASN A 397 -6.16 -6.38 6.37
N PHE A 398 -7.50 -6.26 6.36
CA PHE A 398 -8.44 -7.39 6.19
C PHE A 398 -8.69 -7.70 4.69
N ALA A 399 -7.62 -7.79 3.92
CA ALA A 399 -7.64 -8.03 2.47
C ALA A 399 -7.48 -9.53 2.17
N THR A 400 -8.59 -10.24 1.92
CA THR A 400 -8.57 -11.71 1.75
C THR A 400 -7.72 -12.17 0.56
N THR A 401 -7.74 -11.44 -0.56
CA THR A 401 -6.94 -11.76 -1.74
C THR A 401 -5.44 -11.59 -1.47
N LEU A 402 -5.06 -10.52 -0.78
CA LEU A 402 -3.67 -10.27 -0.39
C LEU A 402 -3.18 -11.32 0.62
N LEU A 403 -4.01 -11.67 1.61
CA LEU A 403 -3.72 -12.80 2.51
C LEU A 403 -3.47 -14.10 1.74
N GLN A 404 -4.27 -14.41 0.71
CA GLN A 404 -4.05 -15.61 -0.11
C GLN A 404 -2.74 -15.56 -0.89
N PHE A 405 -2.34 -14.40 -1.43
CA PHE A 405 -1.03 -14.20 -2.03
C PHE A 405 0.10 -14.43 -1.01
N HIS A 406 0.01 -13.83 0.18
CA HIS A 406 1.03 -13.99 1.23
C HIS A 406 1.11 -15.45 1.73
N ILE A 407 0.00 -16.18 1.81
CA ILE A 407 0.00 -17.62 2.13
C ILE A 407 0.80 -18.43 1.10
N GLN A 408 0.73 -18.07 -0.19
CA GLN A 408 1.51 -18.72 -1.24
C GLN A 408 2.99 -18.32 -1.18
N GLU A 409 3.27 -17.03 -0.98
CA GLU A 409 4.62 -16.46 -1.04
C GLU A 409 5.47 -16.79 0.19
N ILE A 410 4.95 -16.66 1.41
CA ILE A 410 5.72 -16.85 2.66
C ILE A 410 5.28 -18.06 3.50
N GLY A 411 4.09 -18.59 3.25
CA GLY A 411 3.50 -19.74 3.94
C GLY A 411 2.65 -19.36 5.16
N LEU A 412 1.49 -20.01 5.34
CA LEU A 412 0.53 -19.71 6.42
C LEU A 412 1.13 -19.76 7.84
N ASP A 413 2.13 -20.62 8.09
CA ASP A 413 2.83 -20.70 9.39
C ASP A 413 3.60 -19.40 9.76
N ARG A 414 3.72 -18.45 8.83
CA ARG A 414 4.34 -17.14 9.01
C ARG A 414 3.36 -16.00 9.23
N ILE A 415 2.05 -16.26 9.15
CA ILE A 415 1.00 -15.24 9.20
C ILE A 415 0.17 -15.41 10.48
N LEU A 416 0.02 -14.33 11.24
CA LEU A 416 -0.72 -14.29 12.50
C LEU A 416 -1.97 -13.40 12.37
N PHE A 417 -3.04 -13.71 13.11
CA PHE A 417 -4.21 -12.85 13.15
C PHE A 417 -4.04 -11.71 14.16
N SER A 418 -4.48 -10.51 13.78
CA SER A 418 -4.36 -9.28 14.58
C SER A 418 -5.42 -8.27 14.13
N ILE A 419 -5.95 -7.45 15.04
CA ILE A 419 -7.05 -6.51 14.73
C ILE A 419 -6.53 -5.08 14.54
N ASP A 420 -5.62 -4.61 15.41
CA ASP A 420 -5.25 -3.20 15.62
C ASP A 420 -6.31 -2.38 16.40
N TYR A 421 -6.88 -2.96 17.46
CA TYR A 421 -7.79 -2.25 18.36
C TYR A 421 -7.00 -1.32 19.30
N PRO A 422 -7.38 -0.03 19.42
CA PRO A 422 -8.70 0.52 19.07
C PRO A 422 -8.78 1.38 17.80
N PHE A 423 -7.80 1.32 16.91
CA PHE A 423 -7.82 2.01 15.61
C PHE A 423 -8.71 1.28 14.60
N VAL A 424 -8.87 -0.03 14.77
CA VAL A 424 -9.89 -0.88 14.15
C VAL A 424 -10.80 -1.46 15.24
N ASP A 425 -12.08 -1.59 14.96
CA ASP A 425 -13.03 -2.19 15.90
C ASP A 425 -12.95 -3.73 15.88
N ILE A 426 -13.13 -4.34 17.06
CA ILE A 426 -13.08 -5.80 17.22
C ILE A 426 -14.14 -6.53 16.35
N PRO A 427 -15.39 -6.06 16.23
CA PRO A 427 -16.39 -6.68 15.35
C PRO A 427 -15.95 -6.79 13.88
N SER A 428 -15.32 -5.77 13.30
CA SER A 428 -14.80 -5.82 11.93
C SER A 428 -13.78 -6.95 11.73
N GLY A 429 -12.79 -7.05 12.63
CA GLY A 429 -11.75 -8.09 12.56
C GLY A 429 -12.32 -9.49 12.78
N ALA A 430 -13.20 -9.64 13.77
CA ALA A 430 -13.87 -10.92 14.05
C ALA A 430 -14.79 -11.36 12.90
N THR A 431 -15.51 -10.43 12.27
CA THR A 431 -16.36 -10.73 11.11
C THR A 431 -15.53 -11.24 9.94
N TRP A 432 -14.38 -10.61 9.67
CA TRP A 432 -13.50 -11.03 8.59
C TRP A 432 -12.88 -12.41 8.82
N VAL A 433 -12.25 -12.65 9.98
CA VAL A 433 -11.57 -13.93 10.24
C VAL A 433 -12.55 -15.11 10.29
N ASN A 434 -13.74 -14.93 10.89
CA ASN A 434 -14.79 -15.95 10.88
C ASN A 434 -15.40 -16.18 9.48
N GLY A 435 -15.27 -15.20 8.57
CA GLY A 435 -15.71 -15.32 7.18
C GLY A 435 -14.79 -16.15 6.30
N LEU A 436 -13.52 -16.37 6.69
CA LEU A 436 -12.55 -17.11 5.89
C LEU A 436 -12.96 -18.58 5.65
N ASP A 437 -13.65 -19.19 6.61
CA ASP A 437 -14.17 -20.56 6.50
C ASP A 437 -15.25 -20.72 5.39
N GLU A 438 -15.97 -19.66 5.02
CA GLU A 438 -16.94 -19.69 3.90
C GLU A 438 -16.26 -19.50 2.52
N VAL A 439 -14.99 -19.08 2.46
CA VAL A 439 -14.26 -18.72 1.22
C VAL A 439 -13.17 -19.75 0.88
N ALA A 440 -13.50 -21.03 1.00
CA ALA A 440 -12.68 -22.12 0.47
C ALA A 440 -12.74 -22.12 -1.08
N PHE A 441 -11.68 -21.63 -1.72
CA PHE A 441 -11.46 -21.62 -3.18
C PHE A 441 -12.56 -20.93 -4.02
N ILE A 442 -12.41 -19.62 -4.22
CA ILE A 442 -12.95 -18.95 -5.40
C ILE A 442 -11.83 -18.18 -6.11
N ALA A 443 -11.20 -18.80 -7.09
CA ALA A 443 -10.44 -18.06 -8.09
C ALA A 443 -11.45 -17.31 -8.98
N VAL A 444 -11.47 -15.98 -8.89
CA VAL A 444 -12.36 -15.15 -9.72
C VAL A 444 -11.57 -14.45 -10.81
N VAL A 445 -11.66 -15.01 -12.02
CA VAL A 445 -11.37 -14.26 -13.25
C VAL A 445 -12.47 -13.23 -13.44
N PHE A 446 -12.13 -11.94 -13.34
CA PHE A 446 -13.00 -10.85 -13.79
C PHE A 446 -12.45 -10.23 -15.08
N SER A 447 -13.16 -10.47 -16.18
CA SER A 447 -13.00 -9.73 -17.43
C SER A 447 -14.37 -9.25 -17.90
N THR A 448 -14.57 -7.94 -18.05
CA THR A 448 -15.60 -7.40 -18.97
C THR A 448 -15.19 -6.02 -19.45
N LEU A 449 -15.18 -5.83 -20.77
CA LEU A 449 -14.83 -4.58 -21.44
C LEU A 449 -15.92 -3.51 -21.25
N LEU A 450 -15.50 -2.24 -21.24
CA LEU A 450 -16.37 -1.08 -21.50
C LEU A 450 -15.59 0.02 -22.24
N PHE A 451 -15.50 -0.10 -23.57
CA PHE A 451 -14.96 0.96 -24.43
C PHE A 451 -16.04 2.00 -24.78
N ILE A 452 -15.77 3.27 -24.50
CA ILE A 452 -16.44 4.40 -25.15
C ILE A 452 -15.46 4.98 -26.16
N ASN A 453 -15.66 4.65 -27.44
CA ASN A 453 -14.93 5.29 -28.52
C ASN A 453 -15.43 6.73 -28.72
N GLN A 454 -14.61 7.71 -28.36
CA GLN A 454 -14.70 9.05 -28.94
C GLN A 454 -13.66 9.16 -30.06
N HIS A 455 -14.13 9.25 -31.31
CA HIS A 455 -13.27 9.52 -32.44
C HIS A 455 -12.78 10.98 -32.39
N VAL A 456 -11.56 11.16 -31.87
CA VAL A 456 -10.67 12.24 -32.29
C VAL A 456 -9.88 11.74 -33.51
N GLU A 457 -9.60 12.58 -34.50
CA GLU A 457 -8.77 12.21 -35.65
C GLU A 457 -7.36 11.83 -35.14
N ALA A 458 -7.06 10.53 -35.18
CA ALA A 458 -5.86 9.99 -34.55
C ALA A 458 -4.59 10.41 -35.31
N ARG A 459 -3.57 10.81 -34.55
CA ARG A 459 -2.23 11.06 -35.09
C ARG A 459 -1.52 9.72 -35.27
N THR A 460 -1.39 9.30 -36.52
CA THR A 460 -0.76 8.04 -36.90
C THR A 460 0.76 8.08 -36.72
N ILE A 461 1.31 7.15 -35.93
CA ILE A 461 2.75 6.93 -35.81
C ILE A 461 3.05 5.52 -36.33
N HIS A 462 3.74 5.46 -37.48
CA HIS A 462 4.13 4.20 -38.11
C HIS A 462 5.31 3.57 -37.40
N TRP A 463 5.18 2.30 -37.03
CA TRP A 463 6.22 1.51 -36.36
C TRP A 463 6.47 0.19 -37.11
N HIS A 464 7.53 -0.52 -36.73
CA HIS A 464 7.89 -1.80 -37.34
C HIS A 464 7.20 -2.93 -36.59
N ASP A 465 5.95 -3.20 -36.96
CA ASP A 465 5.17 -4.31 -36.42
C ASP A 465 5.49 -5.63 -37.16
N THR A 466 5.94 -6.68 -36.45
CA THR A 466 6.05 -8.03 -37.03
C THR A 466 4.79 -8.88 -36.83
N GLY A 467 3.81 -8.36 -36.10
CA GLY A 467 2.59 -9.05 -35.65
C GLY A 467 2.77 -9.83 -34.35
N ASN A 468 4.01 -10.24 -34.02
CA ASN A 468 4.29 -11.21 -32.96
C ASN A 468 5.29 -10.73 -31.89
N GLY A 469 6.06 -9.67 -32.13
CA GLY A 469 7.02 -9.16 -31.14
C GLY A 469 6.39 -8.24 -30.10
N SER A 470 7.09 -8.08 -28.97
CA SER A 470 6.65 -7.27 -27.83
C SER A 470 6.99 -5.78 -27.98
N ILE A 471 6.28 -4.96 -27.22
CA ILE A 471 6.54 -3.52 -27.06
C ILE A 471 7.01 -3.31 -25.63
N ALA A 472 8.18 -2.69 -25.48
CA ALA A 472 8.78 -2.43 -24.17
C ALA A 472 8.82 -0.91 -23.88
N LEU A 473 8.47 -0.57 -22.64
CA LEU A 473 8.37 0.79 -22.10
C LEU A 473 9.54 1.05 -21.13
N GLU A 474 9.68 2.27 -20.62
CA GLU A 474 10.70 2.59 -19.60
C GLU A 474 12.18 2.43 -20.07
N GLU A 475 12.42 2.28 -21.37
CA GLU A 475 13.73 1.85 -21.87
C GLU A 475 14.75 3.00 -21.80
N ALA A 476 15.72 2.88 -20.90
CA ALA A 476 16.58 3.98 -20.49
C ALA A 476 17.68 4.31 -21.51
N TRP A 477 17.81 5.60 -21.82
CA TRP A 477 18.84 6.22 -22.65
C TRP A 477 19.44 7.43 -21.93
N LEU A 478 20.69 7.79 -22.26
CA LEU A 478 21.44 8.84 -21.58
C LEU A 478 22.25 9.71 -22.55
N VAL A 479 22.46 10.97 -22.18
CA VAL A 479 23.56 11.81 -22.72
C VAL A 479 24.72 11.90 -21.70
N PRO A 480 25.99 11.81 -22.11
CA PRO A 480 27.13 11.65 -21.19
C PRO A 480 27.29 12.73 -20.09
N GLU A 481 26.73 13.92 -20.30
CA GLU A 481 26.84 15.05 -19.36
C GLU A 481 25.86 15.01 -18.18
N LEU A 482 24.77 14.23 -18.25
CA LEU A 482 23.82 14.10 -17.15
C LEU A 482 24.28 13.08 -16.09
N GLY A 483 25.07 12.09 -16.50
CA GLY A 483 25.42 10.94 -15.67
C GLY A 483 24.20 10.10 -15.28
N VAL A 484 24.42 9.10 -14.43
CA VAL A 484 23.34 8.30 -13.82
C VAL A 484 23.52 8.31 -12.32
N SER A 485 22.43 8.12 -11.59
CA SER A 485 22.53 7.68 -10.19
C SER A 485 23.33 6.36 -10.10
N LEU A 486 23.89 6.07 -8.93
CA LEU A 486 24.85 4.97 -8.71
C LEU A 486 24.17 3.58 -8.68
N ALA A 487 23.56 3.18 -9.80
CA ALA A 487 23.00 1.85 -9.98
C ALA A 487 24.11 0.79 -10.03
N ALA A 488 23.91 -0.32 -9.31
CA ALA A 488 24.68 -1.53 -9.54
C ALA A 488 24.32 -2.08 -10.94
N PRO A 489 25.29 -2.55 -11.74
CA PRO A 489 24.99 -3.15 -13.04
C PRO A 489 24.22 -4.46 -12.88
N PRO A 490 23.53 -4.92 -13.95
CA PRO A 490 22.95 -6.26 -14.00
C PRO A 490 23.96 -7.34 -13.60
N LEU A 491 23.48 -8.45 -13.03
CA LEU A 491 24.36 -9.55 -12.63
C LEU A 491 25.17 -10.07 -13.82
N GLY A 492 26.50 -10.08 -13.68
CA GLY A 492 27.42 -10.48 -14.74
C GLY A 492 27.88 -9.36 -15.67
N GLN A 493 27.29 -8.17 -15.62
CA GLN A 493 27.76 -6.98 -16.36
C GLN A 493 28.66 -6.08 -15.50
N THR A 494 29.55 -5.34 -16.16
CA THR A 494 30.34 -4.27 -15.54
C THR A 494 29.65 -2.91 -15.67
N SER A 495 29.99 -1.98 -14.79
CA SER A 495 29.53 -0.58 -14.92
C SER A 495 30.00 0.09 -16.23
N ALA A 496 31.03 -0.44 -16.91
CA ALA A 496 31.45 0.05 -18.21
C ALA A 496 30.51 -0.41 -19.34
N GLU A 497 30.02 -1.65 -19.27
CA GLU A 497 29.02 -2.20 -20.20
C GLU A 497 27.66 -1.52 -20.01
N LEU A 498 27.20 -1.36 -18.75
CA LEU A 498 25.98 -0.60 -18.44
C LEU A 498 26.03 0.81 -19.05
N ASN A 499 27.11 1.56 -18.81
CA ASN A 499 27.29 2.89 -19.38
C ASN A 499 27.35 2.89 -20.92
N ALA A 500 27.93 1.86 -21.55
CA ALA A 500 27.92 1.74 -23.00
C ALA A 500 26.50 1.49 -23.55
N ASN A 501 25.70 0.68 -22.86
CA ASN A 501 24.33 0.33 -23.27
C ASN A 501 23.33 1.49 -23.07
N LEU A 502 23.56 2.35 -22.07
CA LEU A 502 22.80 3.59 -21.87
C LEU A 502 23.02 4.62 -22.99
N LEU A 503 24.22 4.62 -23.59
CA LEU A 503 24.58 5.51 -24.71
C LEU A 503 24.24 4.91 -26.08
N ASP A 504 23.88 3.63 -26.15
CA ASP A 504 23.62 2.92 -27.41
C ASP A 504 22.12 2.79 -27.71
N ILE A 505 21.75 3.15 -28.94
CA ILE A 505 20.42 2.91 -29.53
C ILE A 505 20.52 1.90 -30.68
N HIS A 506 21.55 2.00 -31.53
CA HIS A 506 21.55 1.37 -32.86
C HIS A 506 22.43 0.12 -33.00
N ASN A 507 23.23 -0.26 -32.00
CA ASN A 507 24.18 -1.38 -32.12
C ASN A 507 23.76 -2.58 -31.26
N GLN A 508 24.16 -2.58 -29.98
CA GLN A 508 23.88 -3.66 -29.03
C GLN A 508 22.38 -3.72 -28.73
N ARG A 509 21.75 -2.59 -28.41
CA ARG A 509 20.31 -2.52 -28.10
C ARG A 509 19.47 -3.14 -29.23
N LEU A 510 19.70 -2.73 -30.47
CA LEU A 510 18.98 -3.26 -31.63
C LEU A 510 19.29 -4.74 -31.90
N ALA A 511 20.51 -5.20 -31.63
CA ALA A 511 20.87 -6.62 -31.75
C ALA A 511 20.16 -7.49 -30.69
N HIS A 512 20.10 -7.03 -29.44
CA HIS A 512 19.33 -7.69 -28.38
C HIS A 512 17.84 -7.71 -28.71
N MET A 513 17.23 -6.59 -29.12
CA MET A 513 15.83 -6.53 -29.55
C MET A 513 15.47 -7.56 -30.64
N VAL A 514 16.38 -7.79 -31.60
CA VAL A 514 16.19 -8.80 -32.65
C VAL A 514 16.35 -10.22 -32.11
N ALA A 515 17.26 -10.45 -31.14
CA ALA A 515 17.47 -11.75 -30.53
C ALA A 515 16.33 -12.18 -29.59
N THR A 516 15.68 -11.21 -28.93
CA THR A 516 14.65 -11.42 -27.89
C THR A 516 13.22 -11.10 -28.35
N GLN A 517 13.03 -10.76 -29.63
CA GLN A 517 11.73 -10.50 -30.27
C GLN A 517 10.99 -9.26 -29.71
N VAL A 518 11.74 -8.23 -29.30
CA VAL A 518 11.19 -6.91 -28.96
C VAL A 518 11.05 -6.09 -30.24
N ASP A 519 9.84 -5.88 -30.73
CA ASP A 519 9.59 -5.11 -31.95
C ASP A 519 9.77 -3.60 -31.74
N PHE A 520 9.37 -3.07 -30.58
CA PHE A 520 9.40 -1.64 -30.30
C PHE A 520 9.90 -1.32 -28.91
N MET A 521 10.70 -0.26 -28.78
CA MET A 521 11.13 0.30 -27.50
C MET A 521 10.77 1.78 -27.40
N VAL A 522 10.14 2.21 -26.31
CA VAL A 522 9.92 3.62 -26.01
C VAL A 522 11.06 4.14 -25.14
N LEU A 523 11.97 4.89 -25.77
CA LEU A 523 13.16 5.40 -25.10
C LEU A 523 12.84 6.58 -24.18
N SER A 524 13.55 6.65 -23.06
CA SER A 524 13.39 7.71 -22.06
C SER A 524 14.72 8.12 -21.45
N CYS A 525 14.78 9.32 -20.84
CA CYS A 525 16.02 9.81 -20.25
C CYS A 525 16.23 9.27 -18.82
N ALA A 526 17.34 8.55 -18.62
CA ALA A 526 17.65 7.83 -17.39
C ALA A 526 17.67 8.72 -16.12
N SER A 527 17.12 8.18 -15.03
CA SER A 527 16.94 8.88 -13.75
C SER A 527 18.26 9.35 -13.10
N PRO A 528 18.31 10.57 -12.53
CA PRO A 528 17.22 11.51 -12.31
C PRO A 528 16.95 12.48 -13.49
N CYS A 529 17.68 12.37 -14.61
CA CYS A 529 17.63 13.26 -15.76
C CYS A 529 17.44 14.76 -15.38
N ILE A 530 16.47 15.45 -15.99
CA ILE A 530 16.18 16.88 -15.79
C ILE A 530 15.69 17.17 -14.36
N GLN A 531 14.99 16.21 -13.73
CA GLN A 531 14.54 16.32 -12.35
C GLN A 531 15.69 16.39 -11.33
N GLY A 532 16.92 15.99 -11.72
CA GLY A 532 18.13 16.14 -10.91
C GLY A 532 18.80 17.53 -10.98
N ILE A 533 18.41 18.39 -11.93
CA ILE A 533 19.01 19.72 -12.15
C ILE A 533 18.19 20.77 -11.38
N SER A 534 18.77 21.43 -10.38
CA SER A 534 18.05 22.42 -9.54
C SER A 534 17.97 23.84 -10.14
N ASP A 535 18.76 24.16 -11.17
CA ASP A 535 18.69 25.47 -11.83
C ASP A 535 17.66 25.43 -12.97
N PRO A 536 16.57 26.25 -12.92
CA PRO A 536 15.49 26.16 -13.90
C PRO A 536 15.95 26.41 -15.34
N SER A 537 16.85 27.36 -15.57
CA SER A 537 17.30 27.72 -16.93
C SER A 537 18.17 26.63 -17.54
N THR A 538 19.05 26.02 -16.74
CA THR A 538 19.84 24.86 -17.12
C THR A 538 18.93 23.66 -17.39
N ALA A 539 17.97 23.39 -16.51
CA ALA A 539 17.02 22.28 -16.68
C ALA A 539 16.19 22.42 -17.97
N GLU A 540 15.61 23.60 -18.22
CA GLU A 540 14.82 23.88 -19.43
C GLU A 540 15.67 23.78 -20.71
N SER A 541 16.84 24.42 -20.75
CA SER A 541 17.70 24.39 -21.94
C SER A 541 18.27 23.00 -22.22
N THR A 542 18.60 22.23 -21.19
CA THR A 542 19.04 20.83 -21.34
C THR A 542 17.90 19.94 -21.80
N ALA A 543 16.68 20.08 -21.28
CA ALA A 543 15.50 19.32 -21.74
C ALA A 543 15.28 19.47 -23.25
N VAL A 544 15.20 20.71 -23.75
CA VAL A 544 15.06 21.01 -25.18
C VAL A 544 16.21 20.38 -25.99
N ARG A 545 17.45 20.46 -25.48
CA ARG A 545 18.64 19.92 -26.14
C ARG A 545 18.58 18.40 -26.29
N ILE A 546 18.27 17.66 -25.21
CA ILE A 546 18.25 16.19 -25.22
C ILE A 546 17.06 15.63 -25.97
N ASN A 547 15.89 16.30 -25.93
CA ASN A 547 14.73 15.91 -26.73
C ASN A 547 15.05 15.98 -28.24
N ASN A 548 15.73 17.04 -28.68
CA ASN A 548 16.18 17.17 -30.07
C ASN A 548 17.26 16.14 -30.44
N GLU A 549 18.16 15.80 -29.51
CA GLU A 549 19.22 14.79 -29.72
C GLU A 549 18.65 13.37 -29.84
N LEU A 550 17.68 13.01 -28.98
CA LEU A 550 16.98 11.73 -29.04
C LEU A 550 16.13 11.62 -30.31
N ALA A 551 15.37 12.67 -30.66
CA ALA A 551 14.58 12.73 -31.88
C ALA A 551 15.44 12.54 -33.14
N ALA A 552 16.64 13.13 -33.16
CA ALA A 552 17.59 12.97 -34.26
C ALA A 552 18.13 11.53 -34.38
N GLN A 553 18.40 10.85 -33.26
CA GLN A 553 18.86 9.46 -33.25
C GLN A 553 17.77 8.48 -33.70
N ILE A 554 16.57 8.51 -33.09
CA ILE A 554 15.47 7.60 -33.47
C ILE A 554 15.03 7.77 -34.93
N SER A 555 15.25 8.95 -35.51
CA SER A 555 14.92 9.28 -36.90
C SER A 555 16.06 9.09 -37.90
N ASP A 556 17.27 8.69 -37.48
CA ASP A 556 18.45 8.64 -38.35
C ASP A 556 18.32 7.59 -39.47
N PRO A 557 18.16 7.97 -40.75
CA PRO A 557 18.02 7.02 -41.85
C PRO A 557 19.36 6.35 -42.22
N SER A 558 20.48 6.83 -41.68
CA SER A 558 21.82 6.29 -41.93
C SER A 558 22.23 5.18 -40.94
N ALA A 559 21.49 5.03 -39.84
CA ALA A 559 21.68 3.98 -38.83
C ALA A 559 21.24 2.57 -39.28
N GLY A 560 20.77 2.41 -40.52
CA GLY A 560 20.26 1.16 -41.07
C GLY A 560 18.74 1.10 -41.07
N ASN A 561 18.17 -0.10 -41.18
CA ASN A 561 16.73 -0.32 -41.34
C ASN A 561 15.95 -0.21 -40.00
N SER A 562 16.36 0.71 -39.12
CA SER A 562 15.84 0.93 -37.76
C SER A 562 14.64 1.89 -37.69
N THR A 563 14.26 2.50 -38.81
CA THR A 563 13.09 3.38 -38.92
C THR A 563 11.84 2.64 -38.47
N GLY A 564 11.27 3.05 -37.32
CA GLY A 564 10.08 2.43 -36.74
C GLY A 564 10.33 1.42 -35.60
N ARG A 565 11.58 1.19 -35.15
CA ARG A 565 11.87 0.32 -33.98
C ARG A 565 11.87 1.08 -32.63
N PHE A 566 11.92 2.41 -32.66
CA PHE A 566 12.03 3.24 -31.47
C PHE A 566 10.98 4.35 -31.44
N GLY A 567 10.36 4.53 -30.29
CA GLY A 567 9.65 5.73 -29.90
C GLY A 567 10.41 6.49 -28.81
N ALA A 568 9.87 7.62 -28.36
CA ALA A 568 10.47 8.39 -27.28
C ALA A 568 9.42 9.08 -26.41
N PHE A 569 9.71 9.17 -25.11
CA PHE A 569 9.04 10.06 -24.17
C PHE A 569 9.87 11.33 -23.94
N ALA A 570 9.19 12.47 -23.87
CA ALA A 570 9.82 13.76 -23.60
C ALA A 570 10.40 13.82 -22.18
N ALA A 571 11.65 14.29 -22.07
CA ALA A 571 12.21 14.76 -20.82
C ALA A 571 11.83 16.24 -20.63
N LEU A 572 11.33 16.60 -19.45
CA LEU A 572 10.76 17.92 -19.16
C LEU A 572 11.37 18.55 -17.90
N SER A 573 11.60 19.87 -17.94
CA SER A 573 11.87 20.67 -16.74
C SER A 573 10.55 21.07 -16.11
N MET A 574 10.27 20.56 -14.91
CA MET A 574 8.98 20.78 -14.24
C MET A 574 9.01 21.97 -13.26
N HIS A 575 10.07 22.79 -13.28
CA HIS A 575 10.16 24.04 -12.50
C HIS A 575 9.07 25.05 -12.85
N ASN A 576 8.56 24.99 -14.08
CA ASN A 576 7.49 25.86 -14.56
C ASN A 576 6.54 25.05 -15.43
N ALA A 577 5.35 24.74 -14.91
CA ALA A 577 4.34 23.94 -15.61
C ALA A 577 3.93 24.50 -16.98
N THR A 578 4.00 25.83 -17.18
CA THR A 578 3.69 26.45 -18.49
C THR A 578 4.80 26.18 -19.51
N ALA A 579 6.07 26.22 -19.08
CA ALA A 579 7.20 25.88 -19.94
C ALA A 579 7.23 24.37 -20.24
N ALA A 580 6.98 23.52 -19.23
CA ALA A 580 6.84 22.07 -19.40
C ALA A 580 5.72 21.71 -20.38
N ALA A 581 4.56 22.36 -20.28
CA ALA A 581 3.44 22.19 -21.22
C ALA A 581 3.82 22.58 -22.66
N ALA A 582 4.53 23.69 -22.84
CA ALA A 582 4.99 24.14 -24.15
C ALA A 582 6.00 23.18 -24.78
N GLU A 583 6.96 22.66 -24.00
CA GLU A 583 7.93 21.67 -24.50
C GLU A 583 7.30 20.29 -24.74
N LEU A 584 6.35 19.84 -23.90
CA LEU A 584 5.56 18.63 -24.18
C LEU A 584 4.82 18.77 -25.52
N ARG A 585 4.15 19.91 -25.75
CA ARG A 585 3.49 20.17 -27.02
C ARG A 585 4.46 20.12 -28.19
N ARG A 586 5.60 20.79 -28.09
CA ARG A 586 6.62 20.82 -29.14
C ARG A 586 7.18 19.42 -29.45
N THR A 587 7.56 18.67 -28.41
CA THR A 587 8.11 17.32 -28.56
C THR A 587 7.09 16.34 -29.14
N VAL A 588 5.83 16.41 -28.71
CA VAL A 588 4.74 15.67 -29.33
C VAL A 588 4.56 16.16 -30.77
N GLU A 589 4.04 17.36 -31.01
CA GLU A 589 3.59 17.86 -32.32
C GLU A 589 4.70 17.92 -33.39
N GLU A 590 5.93 18.34 -33.03
CA GLU A 590 7.04 18.54 -33.99
C GLU A 590 8.00 17.34 -34.07
N LEU A 591 8.31 16.67 -32.95
CA LEU A 591 9.30 15.58 -32.92
C LEU A 591 8.70 14.17 -32.97
N GLY A 592 7.37 14.05 -32.84
CA GLY A 592 6.69 12.75 -32.89
C GLY A 592 6.76 11.93 -31.60
N PHE A 593 7.08 12.56 -30.47
CA PHE A 593 7.16 11.85 -29.18
C PHE A 593 5.78 11.38 -28.71
N LEU A 594 5.78 10.28 -27.95
CA LEU A 594 4.59 9.52 -27.55
C LEU A 594 3.94 10.03 -26.25
N GLY A 595 4.54 11.02 -25.60
CA GLY A 595 4.17 11.51 -24.27
C GLY A 595 5.38 12.07 -23.55
N ALA A 596 5.37 12.06 -22.21
CA ALA A 596 6.52 12.43 -21.39
C ALA A 596 6.87 11.34 -20.37
N LEU A 597 8.11 11.34 -19.90
CA LEU A 597 8.55 10.60 -18.72
C LEU A 597 9.17 11.58 -17.72
N VAL A 598 8.70 11.52 -16.47
CA VAL A 598 9.19 12.34 -15.37
C VAL A 598 9.72 11.46 -14.25
N ASN A 599 10.90 11.82 -13.74
CA ASN A 599 11.57 11.08 -12.67
C ASN A 599 11.09 11.61 -11.30
N ASP A 600 9.93 11.12 -10.85
CA ASP A 600 9.25 11.52 -9.62
C ASP A 600 9.07 13.04 -9.50
N TYR A 601 9.69 13.71 -8.52
CA TYR A 601 9.62 15.15 -8.29
C TYR A 601 10.78 15.92 -8.94
N GLN A 602 10.53 17.19 -9.28
CA GLN A 602 11.59 18.11 -9.70
C GLN A 602 12.32 18.66 -8.47
N GLN A 603 13.62 18.42 -8.39
CA GLN A 603 14.49 19.04 -7.40
C GLN A 603 14.72 20.51 -7.77
N SER A 604 14.70 21.39 -6.76
CA SER A 604 14.89 22.83 -6.89
C SER A 604 15.60 23.40 -5.65
N GLY A 605 15.85 24.71 -5.65
CA GLY A 605 16.48 25.43 -4.54
C GLY A 605 18.01 25.37 -4.55
N THR A 606 18.65 26.32 -3.85
CA THR A 606 20.12 26.45 -3.84
C THR A 606 20.85 25.33 -3.11
N ASN A 607 20.15 24.59 -2.24
CA ASN A 607 20.72 23.48 -1.46
C ASN A 607 20.19 22.12 -1.91
N ASN A 608 19.46 22.04 -3.03
CA ASN A 608 18.78 20.83 -3.52
C ASN A 608 17.77 20.25 -2.52
N ASP A 609 17.12 21.13 -1.75
CA ASP A 609 16.25 20.84 -0.60
C ASP A 609 14.77 21.17 -0.86
N THR A 610 14.41 21.62 -2.07
CA THR A 610 13.02 21.86 -2.47
C THR A 610 12.55 20.76 -3.43
N LEU A 611 11.46 20.08 -3.07
CA LEU A 611 10.81 19.07 -3.92
C LEU A 611 9.54 19.66 -4.53
N LEU A 612 9.47 19.69 -5.86
CA LEU A 612 8.28 20.12 -6.59
C LEU A 612 7.52 18.89 -7.07
N PHE A 613 6.44 18.57 -6.37
CA PHE A 613 5.47 17.53 -6.72
C PHE A 613 4.39 18.10 -7.65
N TYR A 614 3.88 17.27 -8.56
CA TYR A 614 3.06 17.71 -9.71
C TYR A 614 1.55 17.62 -9.45
N ASP A 615 1.16 17.42 -8.19
CA ASP A 615 -0.23 17.32 -7.74
C ASP A 615 -0.86 18.68 -7.39
N GLN A 616 -0.04 19.73 -7.27
CA GLN A 616 -0.46 21.08 -6.93
C GLN A 616 -1.17 21.80 -8.10
N PRO A 617 -2.11 22.74 -7.84
CA PRO A 617 -2.88 23.43 -8.88
C PRO A 617 -2.05 24.23 -9.89
N GLU A 618 -0.80 24.60 -9.58
CA GLU A 618 0.10 25.23 -10.57
C GLU A 618 0.43 24.32 -11.76
N TYR A 619 0.32 23.00 -11.61
CA TYR A 619 0.50 22.02 -12.68
C TYR A 619 -0.76 21.76 -13.51
N ASP A 620 -1.91 22.37 -13.19
CA ASP A 620 -3.17 22.20 -13.93
C ASP A 620 -3.04 22.59 -15.41
N ILE A 621 -2.16 23.54 -15.76
CA ILE A 621 -1.87 23.90 -17.16
C ILE A 621 -1.11 22.80 -17.91
N PHE A 622 -0.24 22.06 -17.21
CA PHE A 622 0.46 20.90 -17.76
C PHE A 622 -0.53 19.75 -17.97
N TRP A 623 -1.34 19.41 -16.97
CA TRP A 623 -2.35 18.36 -17.08
C TRP A 623 -3.42 18.65 -18.14
N SER A 624 -3.84 19.90 -18.29
CA SER A 624 -4.71 20.34 -19.39
C SER A 624 -4.08 20.06 -20.76
N THR A 625 -2.78 20.31 -20.90
CA THR A 625 -2.04 20.11 -22.16
C THR A 625 -1.81 18.62 -22.45
N VAL A 626 -1.56 17.79 -21.44
CA VAL A 626 -1.48 16.32 -21.56
C VAL A 626 -2.79 15.75 -22.11
N ILE A 627 -3.94 16.20 -21.58
CA ILE A 627 -5.26 15.79 -22.08
C ILE A 627 -5.53 16.30 -23.50
N GLU A 628 -5.16 17.55 -23.82
CA GLU A 628 -5.38 18.13 -25.15
C GLU A 628 -4.62 17.37 -26.25
N LEU A 629 -3.38 16.97 -25.96
CA LEU A 629 -2.54 16.15 -26.84
C LEU A 629 -2.98 14.67 -26.84
N ASP A 630 -3.73 14.26 -25.82
CA ASP A 630 -4.19 12.89 -25.55
C ASP A 630 -3.04 11.87 -25.62
N VAL A 631 -2.00 12.14 -24.82
CA VAL A 631 -0.80 11.32 -24.61
C VAL A 631 -0.66 10.92 -23.14
N PRO A 632 -0.02 9.80 -22.79
CA PRO A 632 0.31 9.47 -21.41
C PRO A 632 1.48 10.27 -20.84
N VAL A 633 1.57 10.31 -19.51
CA VAL A 633 2.79 10.66 -18.78
C VAL A 633 3.24 9.44 -17.96
N TYR A 634 4.49 9.02 -18.18
CA TYR A 634 5.15 7.98 -17.42
C TYR A 634 5.80 8.59 -16.17
N PHE A 635 5.55 7.98 -15.01
CA PHE A 635 6.22 8.31 -13.76
C PHE A 635 7.25 7.22 -13.45
N HIS A 636 8.53 7.59 -13.53
CA HIS A 636 9.67 6.75 -13.19
C HIS A 636 10.23 7.20 -11.83
N PRO A 637 10.79 6.30 -11.00
CA PRO A 637 11.31 6.68 -9.68
C PRO A 637 12.68 7.41 -9.73
N ARG A 638 13.18 7.82 -8.57
CA ARG A 638 14.53 8.37 -8.40
C ARG A 638 15.06 8.14 -6.99
N THR A 639 16.37 8.31 -6.82
CA THR A 639 16.96 8.41 -5.48
C THR A 639 16.62 9.75 -4.84
N ASN A 640 16.49 9.77 -3.52
CA ASN A 640 16.15 10.98 -2.78
C ASN A 640 17.26 12.03 -2.76
N VAL A 641 16.86 13.27 -2.51
CA VAL A 641 17.75 14.37 -2.16
C VAL A 641 18.53 14.08 -0.87
N ALA A 642 19.72 14.69 -0.75
CA ALA A 642 20.64 14.43 0.35
C ALA A 642 20.04 14.61 1.77
N PRO A 643 19.17 15.60 2.07
CA PRO A 643 18.56 15.73 3.40
C PRO A 643 17.77 14.48 3.83
N ILE A 644 16.88 13.98 2.96
CA ILE A 644 16.11 12.75 3.21
C ILE A 644 17.03 11.53 3.24
N SER A 645 17.93 11.41 2.26
CA SER A 645 18.82 10.25 2.15
C SER A 645 19.77 10.12 3.34
N THR A 646 20.18 11.24 3.95
CA THR A 646 21.06 11.25 5.13
C THR A 646 20.32 10.76 6.38
N LEU A 647 19.03 11.09 6.54
CA LEU A 647 18.25 10.65 7.68
C LEU A 647 17.85 9.17 7.56
N LEU A 648 17.26 8.77 6.44
CA LEU A 648 16.69 7.43 6.27
C LEU A 648 17.70 6.34 5.93
N TYR A 649 18.70 6.62 5.07
CA TYR A 649 19.52 5.58 4.45
C TYR A 649 21.00 5.57 4.87
N THR A 650 21.44 6.43 5.79
CA THR A 650 22.85 6.40 6.27
C THR A 650 23.21 5.09 6.97
N GLN A 651 22.26 4.50 7.70
CA GLN A 651 22.45 3.22 8.42
C GLN A 651 22.14 1.99 7.54
N ALA A 652 21.31 2.15 6.50
CA ALA A 652 20.97 1.10 5.54
C ALA A 652 21.18 1.56 4.08
N PRO A 653 22.43 1.82 3.65
CA PRO A 653 22.71 2.43 2.35
C PRO A 653 22.33 1.55 1.15
N TRP A 654 22.23 0.23 1.37
CA TRP A 654 21.85 -0.78 0.38
C TRP A 654 20.39 -0.70 -0.08
N LEU A 655 19.53 -0.01 0.69
CA LEU A 655 18.12 0.19 0.36
C LEU A 655 17.88 1.35 -0.62
N ARG A 656 18.93 2.10 -0.96
CA ARG A 656 18.88 3.14 -1.98
C ARG A 656 18.75 2.53 -3.37
N GLY A 657 17.91 3.12 -4.22
CA GLY A 657 17.59 2.58 -5.54
C GLY A 657 16.41 1.60 -5.58
N ALA A 658 16.44 0.71 -6.58
CA ALA A 658 15.31 -0.09 -7.03
C ALA A 658 14.80 -1.15 -6.03
N GLY A 659 15.63 -1.59 -5.07
CA GLY A 659 15.23 -2.60 -4.09
C GLY A 659 14.28 -2.08 -3.00
N GLN A 660 14.19 -0.76 -2.77
CA GLN A 660 13.30 -0.19 -1.76
C GLN A 660 12.98 1.30 -1.99
N GLU A 661 14.00 2.16 -2.02
CA GLU A 661 13.84 3.63 -2.04
C GLU A 661 12.94 4.13 -3.18
N PHE A 662 13.05 3.51 -4.35
CA PHE A 662 12.26 3.88 -5.54
C PHE A 662 10.75 3.70 -5.30
N ALA A 663 10.33 2.51 -4.89
CA ALA A 663 8.92 2.19 -4.67
C ALA A 663 8.29 3.05 -3.58
N VAL A 664 8.99 3.27 -2.46
CA VAL A 664 8.44 4.06 -1.35
C VAL A 664 8.34 5.55 -1.65
N THR A 665 9.26 6.10 -2.44
CA THR A 665 9.28 7.54 -2.74
C THR A 665 8.27 7.87 -3.83
N LEU A 666 8.28 7.12 -4.94
CA LEU A 666 7.36 7.40 -6.04
C LEU A 666 5.90 7.10 -5.66
N SER A 667 5.63 6.06 -4.86
CA SER A 667 4.24 5.76 -4.45
C SER A 667 3.60 6.91 -3.66
N ASN A 668 4.38 7.67 -2.89
CA ASN A 668 3.89 8.86 -2.20
C ASN A 668 3.43 9.96 -3.19
N HIS A 669 4.18 10.20 -4.27
CA HIS A 669 3.79 11.18 -5.30
C HIS A 669 2.52 10.74 -6.04
N ILE A 670 2.42 9.47 -6.44
CA ILE A 670 1.24 8.94 -7.14
C ILE A 670 -0.02 9.05 -6.26
N LEU A 671 0.08 8.71 -4.98
CA LEU A 671 -1.02 8.91 -4.03
C LEU A 671 -1.31 10.39 -3.74
N GLY A 672 -0.33 11.29 -3.91
CA GLY A 672 -0.52 12.74 -3.92
C GLY A 672 -1.43 13.19 -5.07
N LEU A 673 -1.16 12.72 -6.30
CA LEU A 673 -2.03 12.97 -7.47
C LEU A 673 -3.47 12.52 -7.21
N CYS A 674 -3.66 11.35 -6.57
CA CYS A 674 -4.97 10.86 -6.15
C CYS A 674 -5.62 11.76 -5.09
N THR A 675 -5.00 11.91 -3.93
CA THR A 675 -5.60 12.58 -2.75
C THR A 675 -5.84 14.08 -2.96
N ASN A 676 -4.97 14.76 -3.71
CA ASN A 676 -5.15 16.15 -4.13
C ASN A 676 -6.04 16.31 -5.38
N GLY A 677 -6.72 15.23 -5.83
CA GLY A 677 -7.83 15.29 -6.78
C GLY A 677 -7.45 15.64 -8.21
N VAL A 678 -6.21 15.37 -8.63
CA VAL A 678 -5.75 15.65 -10.02
C VAL A 678 -6.63 14.91 -11.01
N PHE A 679 -6.89 13.62 -10.77
CA PHE A 679 -7.74 12.77 -11.61
C PHE A 679 -9.25 13.10 -11.58
N ASP A 680 -9.69 14.02 -10.72
CA ASP A 680 -11.07 14.55 -10.74
C ASP A 680 -11.14 15.88 -11.51
N ARG A 681 -10.07 16.70 -11.45
CA ARG A 681 -9.91 17.87 -12.34
C ARG A 681 -9.66 17.44 -13.79
N PHE A 682 -8.96 16.32 -13.97
CA PHE A 682 -8.48 15.80 -15.25
C PHE A 682 -8.91 14.33 -15.44
N PRO A 683 -10.22 14.04 -15.60
CA PRO A 683 -10.75 12.67 -15.58
C PRO A 683 -10.29 11.78 -16.76
N SER A 684 -9.83 12.39 -17.85
CA SER A 684 -9.26 11.66 -19.01
C SER A 684 -7.74 11.52 -18.95
N LEU A 685 -7.08 11.94 -17.86
CA LEU A 685 -5.63 11.86 -17.72
C LEU A 685 -5.16 10.41 -17.70
N LYS A 686 -4.08 10.14 -18.45
CA LYS A 686 -3.46 8.81 -18.62
C LYS A 686 -2.07 8.83 -17.99
N ILE A 687 -1.89 8.06 -16.92
CA ILE A 687 -0.60 7.91 -16.23
C ILE A 687 -0.12 6.47 -16.36
N ILE A 688 1.18 6.29 -16.58
CA ILE A 688 1.85 4.99 -16.50
C ILE A 688 2.77 5.03 -15.28
N VAL A 689 2.76 3.96 -14.48
CA VAL A 689 3.67 3.79 -13.33
C VAL A 689 4.37 2.45 -13.52
N GLY A 690 5.71 2.49 -13.53
CA GLY A 690 6.52 1.29 -13.70
C GLY A 690 6.45 0.33 -12.51
N HIS A 691 7.26 -0.73 -12.58
CA HIS A 691 7.55 -1.59 -11.42
C HIS A 691 6.29 -2.14 -10.71
N MET A 692 5.34 -2.63 -11.50
CA MET A 692 4.04 -3.14 -11.01
C MET A 692 3.26 -2.12 -10.16
N GLY A 693 3.38 -0.82 -10.49
CA GLY A 693 2.69 0.27 -9.81
C GLY A 693 3.33 0.69 -8.48
N GLU A 694 4.63 0.42 -8.31
CA GLU A 694 5.41 0.77 -7.11
C GLU A 694 4.75 0.28 -5.81
N ARG A 695 4.31 -0.99 -5.82
CA ARG A 695 3.59 -1.71 -4.74
C ARG A 695 2.20 -1.18 -4.39
N ILE A 696 1.76 -0.03 -4.91
CA ILE A 696 0.41 0.52 -4.63
C ILE A 696 -0.71 -0.51 -4.91
N PRO A 697 -0.73 -1.21 -6.07
CA PRO A 697 -1.78 -2.17 -6.39
C PRO A 697 -1.97 -3.28 -5.34
N SER A 698 -0.90 -3.69 -4.65
CA SER A 698 -0.95 -4.76 -3.65
C SER A 698 -1.73 -4.37 -2.39
N ASP A 699 -1.83 -3.07 -2.06
CA ASP A 699 -2.35 -2.59 -0.77
C ASP A 699 -3.57 -1.65 -0.94
N LEU A 700 -4.22 -1.65 -2.11
CA LEU A 700 -5.35 -0.77 -2.43
C LEU A 700 -6.50 -0.87 -1.42
N ASP A 701 -6.77 -2.05 -0.87
CA ASP A 701 -7.81 -2.26 0.16
C ASP A 701 -7.53 -1.46 1.43
N ARG A 702 -6.28 -1.50 1.93
CA ARG A 702 -5.84 -0.71 3.11
C ARG A 702 -5.82 0.77 2.78
N ILE A 703 -5.28 1.14 1.62
CA ILE A 703 -5.18 2.53 1.16
C ILE A 703 -6.58 3.17 1.10
N ASP A 704 -7.54 2.53 0.43
CA ASP A 704 -8.92 3.02 0.33
C ASP A 704 -9.59 3.12 1.71
N LYS A 705 -9.44 2.10 2.56
CA LYS A 705 -10.02 2.05 3.91
C LYS A 705 -9.51 3.20 4.78
N GLU A 706 -8.20 3.40 4.84
CA GLU A 706 -7.58 4.40 5.72
C GLU A 706 -7.74 5.82 5.18
N ILE A 707 -7.62 6.02 3.86
CA ILE A 707 -7.88 7.32 3.24
C ILE A 707 -9.37 7.69 3.37
N ALA A 708 -10.31 6.75 3.28
CA ALA A 708 -11.73 7.01 3.53
C ALA A 708 -12.00 7.46 4.98
N ARG A 709 -11.29 6.89 5.97
CA ARG A 709 -11.33 7.35 7.38
C ARG A 709 -10.81 8.78 7.54
N GLN A 710 -9.82 9.19 6.75
CA GLN A 710 -9.24 10.54 6.74
C GLN A 710 -10.04 11.56 5.91
N LYS A 711 -10.85 11.14 4.92
CA LYS A 711 -11.55 12.00 3.95
C LYS A 711 -12.45 13.08 4.59
N VAL A 712 -12.88 12.89 5.83
CA VAL A 712 -13.58 13.90 6.65
C VAL A 712 -12.75 15.18 6.93
N LEU A 713 -11.45 15.19 6.65
CA LEU A 713 -10.53 16.32 6.87
C LEU A 713 -10.47 17.33 5.70
N GLY A 714 -11.36 17.26 4.72
CA GLY A 714 -11.40 18.20 3.59
C GLY A 714 -10.47 17.86 2.43
N MET A 715 -10.09 16.58 2.31
CA MET A 715 -9.30 16.02 1.23
C MET A 715 -9.99 16.25 -0.14
N PRO A 716 -9.28 16.77 -1.18
CA PRO A 716 -9.89 17.10 -2.48
C PRO A 716 -10.51 15.95 -3.28
N MET A 717 -10.00 14.71 -3.13
CA MET A 717 -10.38 13.59 -3.99
C MET A 717 -11.86 13.19 -3.87
N LEU A 718 -12.50 12.92 -5.02
CA LEU A 718 -13.92 12.55 -5.08
C LEU A 718 -14.12 11.04 -5.03
N ARG A 719 -13.26 10.25 -5.67
CA ARG A 719 -13.34 8.78 -5.79
C ARG A 719 -12.39 8.09 -4.82
N ASN A 720 -12.41 6.76 -4.79
CA ASN A 720 -11.42 5.93 -4.10
C ASN A 720 -10.12 5.85 -4.91
N VAL A 721 -9.00 5.48 -4.28
CA VAL A 721 -7.71 5.30 -4.97
C VAL A 721 -7.79 4.16 -5.97
N SER A 722 -8.36 3.02 -5.59
CA SER A 722 -8.63 1.89 -6.49
C SER A 722 -9.30 2.33 -7.79
N SER A 723 -10.33 3.18 -7.71
CA SER A 723 -11.06 3.70 -8.88
C SER A 723 -10.20 4.55 -9.82
N TYR A 724 -9.13 5.21 -9.34
CA TYR A 724 -8.16 5.89 -10.24
C TYR A 724 -7.23 4.88 -10.92
N PHE A 725 -6.87 3.78 -10.25
CA PHE A 725 -6.13 2.67 -10.85
C PHE A 725 -6.95 1.87 -11.88
N GLU A 726 -8.29 1.87 -11.76
CA GLU A 726 -9.20 1.28 -12.75
C GLU A 726 -9.46 2.17 -13.98
N THR A 727 -9.22 3.49 -13.90
CA THR A 727 -9.62 4.43 -14.96
C THR A 727 -8.49 5.28 -15.55
N ASN A 728 -7.52 5.68 -14.75
CA ASN A 728 -6.51 6.71 -15.08
C ASN A 728 -5.06 6.20 -15.07
N ILE A 729 -4.75 5.17 -14.29
CA ILE A 729 -3.38 4.65 -14.12
C ILE A 729 -3.27 3.27 -14.78
N TRP A 730 -2.21 3.06 -15.55
CA TRP A 730 -1.91 1.80 -16.23
C TRP A 730 -0.95 0.95 -15.40
N THR A 731 -1.50 -0.03 -14.66
CA THR A 731 -0.72 -1.09 -13.98
C THR A 731 -1.52 -2.33 -13.52
N THR A 732 -2.86 -2.30 -13.45
CA THR A 732 -3.65 -3.31 -12.68
C THR A 732 -4.26 -4.46 -13.49
N SER A 733 -5.18 -4.18 -14.42
CA SER A 733 -5.90 -5.20 -15.17
C SER A 733 -5.20 -5.58 -16.48
N SER A 734 -5.58 -6.68 -17.14
CA SER A 734 -5.02 -7.08 -18.45
C SER A 734 -5.14 -6.01 -19.55
N GLU A 735 -6.14 -5.13 -19.44
CA GLU A 735 -6.37 -3.98 -20.34
C GLU A 735 -5.60 -2.71 -19.90
N ARG A 736 -4.81 -2.79 -18.83
CA ARG A 736 -4.07 -1.68 -18.18
C ARG A 736 -2.64 -2.01 -17.76
N ILE A 737 -2.25 -3.27 -17.72
CA ILE A 737 -0.88 -3.73 -17.48
C ILE A 737 -0.14 -3.83 -18.82
N MET A 738 1.14 -3.49 -18.83
CA MET A 738 1.97 -3.44 -20.04
C MET A 738 3.36 -3.99 -19.74
N TYR A 739 3.96 -4.64 -20.73
CA TYR A 739 5.32 -5.14 -20.64
C TYR A 739 6.36 -4.01 -20.68
N SER A 740 7.45 -4.20 -19.94
CA SER A 740 8.61 -3.32 -19.80
C SER A 740 9.82 -4.19 -19.48
N ILE A 741 11.02 -3.80 -19.94
CA ILE A 741 12.25 -4.49 -19.57
C ILE A 741 13.02 -3.68 -18.51
N ASP A 742 12.97 -2.35 -18.53
CA ASP A 742 13.92 -1.49 -17.80
C ASP A 742 15.37 -1.71 -18.31
N TYR A 743 15.57 -1.88 -19.62
CA TYR A 743 16.91 -2.01 -20.20
C TYR A 743 17.62 -0.64 -20.22
N PRO A 744 18.90 -0.55 -19.79
CA PRO A 744 19.83 -1.66 -19.55
C PRO A 744 20.05 -2.01 -18.07
N PHE A 745 19.13 -1.63 -17.18
CA PHE A 745 19.19 -2.03 -15.76
C PHE A 745 18.69 -3.47 -15.55
N GLU A 746 17.86 -4.01 -16.43
CA GLU A 746 17.70 -5.46 -16.67
C GLU A 746 18.19 -5.84 -18.08
N THR A 747 18.29 -7.15 -18.36
CA THR A 747 18.62 -7.65 -19.70
C THR A 747 17.36 -8.02 -20.48
N MET A 748 17.42 -7.91 -21.81
CA MET A 748 16.29 -8.31 -22.65
C MET A 748 16.11 -9.83 -22.65
N GLU A 749 17.18 -10.57 -22.35
CA GLU A 749 17.19 -12.01 -22.16
C GLU A 749 16.41 -12.42 -20.91
N ASP A 750 16.59 -11.72 -19.78
CA ASP A 750 15.79 -11.96 -18.56
C ASP A 750 14.30 -11.64 -18.81
N GLY A 751 14.02 -10.53 -19.50
CA GLY A 751 12.65 -10.19 -19.93
C GLY A 751 12.02 -11.26 -20.84
N LYS A 752 12.81 -11.86 -21.74
CA LYS A 752 12.33 -12.98 -22.55
C LYS A 752 12.07 -14.24 -21.70
N VAL A 753 12.91 -14.57 -20.73
CA VAL A 753 12.67 -15.71 -19.82
C VAL A 753 11.35 -15.52 -19.08
N PHE A 754 11.08 -14.32 -18.57
CA PHE A 754 9.80 -14.00 -17.93
C PHE A 754 8.59 -14.17 -18.87
N LEU A 755 8.70 -13.75 -20.13
CA LEU A 755 7.63 -13.97 -21.12
C LEU A 755 7.44 -15.47 -21.44
N ASP A 756 8.52 -16.24 -21.54
CA ASP A 756 8.48 -17.69 -21.79
C ASP A 756 7.84 -18.45 -20.61
N GLU A 757 8.02 -17.98 -19.37
CA GLU A 757 7.34 -18.52 -18.17
C GLU A 757 5.83 -18.21 -18.16
N LEU A 758 5.40 -17.06 -18.69
CA LEU A 758 3.99 -16.69 -18.78
C LEU A 758 3.20 -17.48 -19.86
N GLU A 759 3.86 -18.17 -20.80
CA GLU A 759 3.18 -18.99 -21.81
C GLU A 759 2.42 -20.19 -21.21
N ASP A 760 2.82 -20.67 -20.02
CA ASP A 760 2.15 -21.75 -19.29
C ASP A 760 0.99 -21.24 -18.39
N GLU A 761 0.97 -19.95 -18.03
CA GLU A 761 0.02 -19.35 -17.08
C GLU A 761 -1.07 -18.47 -17.75
N LEU A 762 -0.79 -17.88 -18.92
CA LEU A 762 -1.70 -16.97 -19.63
C LEU A 762 -2.12 -17.53 -21.00
N THR A 763 -3.31 -17.16 -21.48
CA THR A 763 -3.70 -17.46 -22.87
C THR A 763 -2.92 -16.60 -23.87
N GLU A 764 -2.80 -17.07 -25.12
CA GLU A 764 -2.19 -16.31 -26.23
C GLU A 764 -2.84 -14.92 -26.43
N GLU A 765 -4.14 -14.77 -26.13
CA GLU A 765 -4.82 -13.46 -26.17
C GLU A 765 -4.36 -12.54 -25.02
N GLU A 766 -4.30 -13.05 -23.79
CA GLU A 766 -3.86 -12.27 -22.62
C GLU A 766 -2.39 -11.87 -22.71
N LEU A 767 -1.53 -12.79 -23.14
CA LEU A 767 -0.12 -12.51 -23.39
C LEU A 767 0.05 -11.46 -24.48
N ARG A 768 -0.72 -11.52 -25.58
CA ARG A 768 -0.69 -10.49 -26.64
C ARG A 768 -1.19 -9.13 -26.14
N LYS A 769 -2.19 -9.09 -25.27
CA LYS A 769 -2.66 -7.84 -24.63
C LYS A 769 -1.57 -7.19 -23.80
N PHE A 770 -0.99 -7.94 -22.87
CA PHE A 770 0.09 -7.50 -21.98
C PHE A 770 1.34 -7.06 -22.74
N THR A 771 1.79 -7.85 -23.72
CA THR A 771 3.05 -7.60 -24.44
C THR A 771 2.95 -6.53 -25.52
N ARG A 772 1.75 -6.19 -26.03
CA ARG A 772 1.61 -5.23 -27.13
C ARG A 772 0.26 -4.52 -27.26
N GLU A 773 -0.90 -5.17 -27.19
CA GLU A 773 -2.17 -4.50 -27.57
C GLU A 773 -2.51 -3.33 -26.64
N THR A 774 -2.28 -3.46 -25.33
CA THR A 774 -2.51 -2.39 -24.36
C THR A 774 -1.61 -1.19 -24.65
N ALA A 775 -0.35 -1.42 -25.01
CA ALA A 775 0.59 -0.35 -25.40
C ALA A 775 0.21 0.30 -26.75
N ILE A 776 -0.17 -0.48 -27.75
CA ILE A 776 -0.66 0.01 -29.06
C ILE A 776 -1.87 0.92 -28.86
N ALA A 777 -2.86 0.49 -28.06
CA ALA A 777 -4.07 1.24 -27.78
C ALA A 777 -3.81 2.53 -26.98
N LEU A 778 -2.90 2.48 -25.99
CA LEU A 778 -2.56 3.63 -25.16
C LEU A 778 -1.76 4.70 -25.94
N LEU A 779 -0.78 4.26 -26.73
CA LEU A 779 0.18 5.11 -27.45
C LEU A 779 -0.25 5.48 -28.88
N LYS A 780 -1.35 4.88 -29.39
CA LYS A 780 -1.91 5.09 -30.74
C LYS A 780 -0.93 4.74 -31.86
N LEU A 781 -0.23 3.61 -31.71
CA LEU A 781 0.68 3.10 -32.73
C LEU A 781 -0.12 2.48 -33.89
N ASP A 782 0.33 2.68 -35.13
CA ASP A 782 -0.29 2.12 -36.35
C ASP A 782 0.76 1.32 -37.13
N GLY A 783 0.51 0.02 -37.33
CA GLY A 783 1.47 -0.96 -37.88
C GLY A 783 1.57 -0.99 -39.41
#